data_AF-A0A8J6UMP8-F1
#
_entry.id   AF-A0A8J6UMP8-F1
#
_cell.length_a   1.000
_cell.length_b   1.000
_cell.length_c   1.000
_cell.angle_alpha   90.00
_cell.angle_beta   90.00
_cell.angle_gamma   90.00
#
_symmetry.space_group_name_H-M   'P 1'
#
loop_
_entity.id
_entity.type
_entity.pdbx_description
1 polymer ?
#
loop_
_entity_poly.entity_id
_entity_poly.type
_entity_poly.pdbx_seq_one_letter_code
_entity_poly.pdbx_strand_id
1 'polypeptide(L)'
;MAPQNIVISLDGATFSILKNYVETEQLNPNTGLGLIAREGVFVPSTVVTPSLTAPSHIAIATGSSAARNDINANSFHLIKSPFNTNISGFGAPIGGYDGLHPDGAHEDETLTAEPLWVKLREAGKKVVAATFPGADGATIRLPGVDPAPIIQSSDIRTVDYTVPFGAFGGLGAKGFSLDAADFTVAPEAAAQELARLGMASFSDVKVAELEDIPAQGRGSLTGGSSNAYDLQIAAIDTTDDRVVNYNQAVVFDANRGIEPMSNAPSTGSAFLNPYNQTIRPFFFEGSNNVVGTSFILTNLATDLSTVRLIRTSANYIPRPADNPAVIADVNDINNTIGFWRPQPDFRIAQRISPGLETFPDLELEGADEALIDTFVEYQTDVLLRGIQQNPDADLVLGYLEQPDGAQHQFLLTDPRQATDPSNPNSIGGGQDPAQVDRFQDYVLHAYQVASDAVQRVIDAVGVDEAGVPNSNIVITSDHGFAPFYTAVHMNNILANAGFDLNQVRAVTSGPAVNIYINLKGREPNGTVEPSEYQALQQQVVSTLTGLQDENFIYASEEDFALFDKIYQRPIPSNPTAQDIINATSQFIGQDTGDGFALLSLGYNFDGFQPSVQRKGDEVPPGEQQPIFSVPSFYGAHGYDPNLPEMQASFLAIGPDFNANALSDLERVRSIDIAPTILDLLDVEPAPTVEGTSIFKQTGSNDFETALERLEDYVLGIVDDNPLLLSGVRDEIIDTFNFLGEIDPTAIENILNLDGDRLLNVVDDWITLDQVINVANLATSLGQGSLLLGEEAINAISGISDLEASTAIEGMNARTSNFTLA
;
A
#
# COMPACT_ATOMS: atom_id res chain seq x y z
N MET A 1 -27.56 14.04 13.78
CA MET A 1 -26.43 14.70 13.12
C MET A 1 -25.48 13.59 12.72
N ALA A 2 -24.99 13.62 11.49
CA ALA A 2 -23.99 12.72 10.98
C ALA A 2 -22.79 13.57 10.54
N PRO A 3 -21.57 13.01 10.50
CA PRO A 3 -20.42 13.73 9.96
C PRO A 3 -20.70 14.23 8.54
N GLN A 4 -20.10 15.35 8.15
CA GLN A 4 -20.32 15.89 6.80
C GLN A 4 -19.60 15.03 5.74
N ASN A 5 -18.32 14.77 5.96
CA ASN A 5 -17.47 14.03 5.02
C ASN A 5 -16.80 12.84 5.72
N ILE A 6 -16.81 11.69 5.06
CA ILE A 6 -16.14 10.47 5.50
C ILE A 6 -15.27 9.98 4.36
N VAL A 7 -13.97 9.88 4.60
CA VAL A 7 -13.01 9.30 3.66
C VAL A 7 -12.56 7.96 4.24
N ILE A 8 -12.75 6.89 3.49
CA ILE A 8 -12.32 5.54 3.87
C ILE A 8 -11.26 5.11 2.85
N SER A 9 -10.06 4.86 3.32
CA SER A 9 -9.02 4.22 2.52
C SER A 9 -9.22 2.70 2.55
N LEU A 10 -9.38 2.07 1.39
CA LEU A 10 -9.29 0.61 1.26
C LEU A 10 -7.91 0.29 0.71
N ASP A 11 -7.04 -0.27 1.55
CA ASP A 11 -5.66 -0.58 1.20
C ASP A 11 -5.61 -1.53 -0.01
N GLY A 12 -4.92 -1.11 -1.07
CA GLY A 12 -4.72 -1.94 -2.26
C GLY A 12 -5.98 -2.28 -3.06
N ALA A 13 -7.11 -1.56 -2.93
CA ALA A 13 -8.29 -1.83 -3.75
C ALA A 13 -8.06 -1.47 -5.24
N THR A 14 -7.59 -2.46 -6.00
CA THR A 14 -7.26 -2.38 -7.43
C THR A 14 -8.49 -2.12 -8.28
N PHE A 15 -8.43 -1.08 -9.11
CA PHE A 15 -9.56 -0.64 -9.94
C PHE A 15 -10.08 -1.73 -10.87
N SER A 16 -9.20 -2.42 -11.58
CA SER A 16 -9.59 -3.45 -12.56
C SER A 16 -10.29 -4.65 -11.90
N ILE A 17 -9.84 -5.06 -10.72
CA ILE A 17 -10.43 -6.16 -9.95
C ILE A 17 -11.80 -5.75 -9.40
N LEU A 18 -11.88 -4.60 -8.73
CA LEU A 18 -13.15 -4.09 -8.20
C LEU A 18 -14.17 -3.89 -9.32
N LYS A 19 -13.75 -3.29 -10.43
CA LYS A 19 -14.60 -3.07 -11.61
C LYS A 19 -15.15 -4.39 -12.14
N ASN A 20 -14.31 -5.41 -12.26
CA ASN A 20 -14.76 -6.74 -12.68
C ASN A 20 -15.81 -7.32 -11.71
N TYR A 21 -15.61 -7.22 -10.39
CA TYR A 21 -16.57 -7.72 -9.41
C TYR A 21 -17.90 -6.97 -9.39
N VAL A 22 -17.89 -5.66 -9.71
CA VAL A 22 -19.10 -4.88 -9.91
C VAL A 22 -19.82 -5.29 -11.20
N GLU A 23 -19.10 -5.38 -12.33
CA GLU A 23 -19.68 -5.70 -13.64
C GLU A 23 -20.23 -7.14 -13.74
N THR A 24 -19.66 -8.05 -12.95
CA THR A 24 -20.09 -9.46 -12.87
C THR A 24 -21.07 -9.73 -11.73
N GLU A 25 -21.52 -8.70 -11.02
CA GLU A 25 -22.45 -8.77 -9.87
C GLU A 25 -21.94 -9.68 -8.73
N GLN A 26 -20.62 -9.83 -8.57
CA GLN A 26 -20.02 -10.52 -7.43
C GLN A 26 -20.02 -9.64 -6.17
N LEU A 27 -20.15 -8.32 -6.33
CA LEU A 27 -20.57 -7.40 -5.29
C LEU A 27 -22.05 -7.02 -5.47
N ASN A 28 -22.82 -7.00 -4.39
CA ASN A 28 -24.24 -6.67 -4.46
C ASN A 28 -24.43 -5.21 -4.91
N PRO A 29 -25.13 -4.94 -6.03
CA PRO A 29 -25.26 -3.60 -6.59
C PRO A 29 -26.15 -2.66 -5.75
N ASN A 30 -26.78 -3.14 -4.67
CA ASN A 30 -27.66 -2.36 -3.80
C ASN A 30 -27.04 -2.03 -2.44
N THR A 31 -25.81 -2.47 -2.18
CA THR A 31 -25.15 -2.25 -0.88
C THR A 31 -23.66 -1.94 -1.06
N GLY A 32 -23.07 -1.27 -0.07
CA GLY A 32 -21.62 -1.08 0.05
C GLY A 32 -20.99 -0.50 -1.22
N LEU A 33 -19.86 -1.07 -1.64
CA LEU A 33 -19.13 -0.63 -2.83
C LEU A 33 -19.95 -0.78 -4.12
N GLY A 34 -20.77 -1.83 -4.23
CA GLY A 34 -21.62 -2.05 -5.40
C GLY A 34 -22.69 -0.97 -5.57
N LEU A 35 -23.26 -0.48 -4.46
CA LEU A 35 -24.17 0.67 -4.47
C LEU A 35 -23.48 1.95 -4.94
N ILE A 36 -22.31 2.26 -4.36
CA ILE A 36 -21.55 3.47 -4.70
C ILE A 36 -21.13 3.45 -6.17
N ALA A 37 -20.65 2.30 -6.66
CA ALA A 37 -20.25 2.15 -8.05
C ALA A 37 -21.41 2.33 -9.04
N ARG A 38 -22.63 2.00 -8.64
CA ARG A 38 -23.82 2.11 -9.49
C ARG A 38 -24.46 3.51 -9.48
N GLU A 39 -24.57 4.12 -8.31
CA GLU A 39 -25.34 5.37 -8.12
C GLU A 39 -24.45 6.61 -7.94
N GLY A 40 -23.17 6.41 -7.62
CA GLY A 40 -22.20 7.47 -7.35
C GLY A 40 -21.15 7.61 -8.46
N VAL A 41 -19.96 8.06 -8.07
CA VAL A 41 -18.76 8.14 -8.91
C VAL A 41 -17.96 6.86 -8.74
N PHE A 42 -17.44 6.29 -9.83
CA PHE A 42 -16.49 5.19 -9.80
C PHE A 42 -15.50 5.28 -10.97
N VAL A 43 -14.26 5.63 -10.66
CA VAL A 43 -13.20 5.91 -11.64
C VAL A 43 -11.86 5.39 -11.13
N PRO A 44 -10.88 5.15 -12.01
CA PRO A 44 -9.52 4.83 -11.57
C PRO A 44 -8.87 6.03 -10.88
N SER A 45 -7.96 5.72 -9.95
CA SER A 45 -7.10 6.66 -9.25
C SER A 45 -5.63 6.37 -9.54
N THR A 46 -4.87 7.38 -9.96
CA THR A 46 -3.41 7.30 -10.07
C THR A 46 -2.78 7.77 -8.76
N VAL A 47 -1.87 6.96 -8.24
CA VAL A 47 -1.24 7.20 -6.94
C VAL A 47 0.16 7.78 -7.11
N VAL A 48 0.83 8.15 -6.02
CA VAL A 48 2.18 8.71 -6.08
C VAL A 48 3.23 7.63 -6.33
N THR A 49 4.42 8.03 -6.75
CA THR A 49 5.58 7.14 -6.86
C THR A 49 6.37 7.12 -5.54
N PRO A 50 6.75 5.95 -5.01
CA PRO A 50 6.26 4.62 -5.40
C PRO A 50 4.81 4.39 -4.93
N SER A 51 4.10 3.50 -5.62
CA SER A 51 2.71 3.10 -5.30
C SER A 51 2.62 2.21 -4.05
N LEU A 52 3.13 2.72 -2.93
CA LEU A 52 3.21 2.05 -1.63
C LEU A 52 2.28 2.73 -0.61
N THR A 53 1.86 1.95 0.38
CA THR A 53 0.88 2.35 1.39
C THR A 53 1.20 3.66 2.10
N ALA A 54 2.38 3.79 2.71
CA ALA A 54 2.72 4.99 3.49
C ALA A 54 2.89 6.24 2.61
N PRO A 55 3.67 6.21 1.50
CA PRO A 55 3.74 7.35 0.57
C PRO A 55 2.37 7.82 0.09
N SER A 56 1.50 6.89 -0.33
CA SER A 56 0.20 7.20 -0.89
C SER A 56 -0.80 7.72 0.14
N HIS A 57 -0.85 7.17 1.35
CA HIS A 57 -1.73 7.69 2.39
C HIS A 57 -1.34 9.11 2.82
N ILE A 58 -0.04 9.40 2.91
CA ILE A 58 0.42 10.75 3.24
C ILE A 58 0.17 11.70 2.06
N ALA A 59 0.26 11.22 0.82
CA ALA A 59 -0.16 12.00 -0.36
C ALA A 59 -1.67 12.33 -0.35
N ILE A 60 -2.52 11.37 0.03
CA ILE A 60 -3.96 11.60 0.22
C ILE A 60 -4.21 12.66 1.30
N ALA A 61 -3.42 12.64 2.38
CA ALA A 61 -3.55 13.58 3.50
C ALA A 61 -3.01 14.99 3.20
N THR A 62 -2.00 15.11 2.36
CA THR A 62 -1.28 16.37 2.12
C THR A 62 -1.61 17.00 0.77
N GLY A 63 -2.11 16.22 -0.18
CA GLY A 63 -2.26 16.63 -1.56
C GLY A 63 -0.92 16.86 -2.26
N SER A 64 0.16 16.23 -1.79
CA SER A 64 1.53 16.42 -2.29
C SER A 64 2.20 15.08 -2.60
N SER A 65 3.13 15.09 -3.54
CA SER A 65 3.98 13.97 -3.94
C SER A 65 4.88 13.45 -2.80
N ALA A 66 5.38 12.22 -2.95
CA ALA A 66 6.30 11.59 -1.99
C ALA A 66 7.59 12.41 -1.77
N ALA A 67 8.13 13.04 -2.82
CA ALA A 67 9.31 13.88 -2.70
C ALA A 67 9.05 15.15 -1.88
N ARG A 68 7.82 15.66 -1.90
CA ARG A 68 7.41 16.85 -1.13
C ARG A 68 6.99 16.52 0.28
N ASN A 69 6.32 15.40 0.50
CA ASN A 69 5.92 14.97 1.84
C ASN A 69 7.00 14.18 2.60
N ASP A 70 8.09 13.84 1.90
CA ASP A 70 9.29 13.15 2.39
C ASP A 70 9.05 11.71 2.86
N ILE A 71 7.93 11.09 2.44
CA ILE A 71 7.60 9.70 2.70
C ILE A 71 7.77 8.92 1.40
N ASN A 72 8.95 8.32 1.21
CA ASN A 72 9.37 7.66 -0.04
C ASN A 72 9.20 6.13 -0.05
N ALA A 73 8.89 5.50 1.09
CA ALA A 73 8.64 4.05 1.20
C ALA A 73 7.94 3.71 2.53
N ASN A 74 7.47 2.46 2.68
CA ASN A 74 6.93 1.97 3.97
C ASN A 74 8.02 1.85 5.05
N SER A 75 9.28 1.67 4.65
CA SER A 75 10.47 1.71 5.50
C SER A 75 11.64 2.33 4.74
N PHE A 76 12.33 3.28 5.35
CA PHE A 76 13.46 3.99 4.74
C PHE A 76 14.45 4.51 5.79
N HIS A 77 15.54 5.14 5.34
CA HIS A 77 16.60 5.67 6.20
C HIS A 77 16.50 7.19 6.29
N LEU A 78 16.50 7.73 7.51
CA LEU A 78 16.57 9.17 7.74
C LEU A 78 18.02 9.65 7.69
N ILE A 79 18.29 10.75 6.99
CA ILE A 79 19.59 11.41 7.07
C ILE A 79 19.91 11.80 8.52
N LYS A 80 21.19 11.89 8.87
CA LYS A 80 21.68 12.10 10.25
C LYS A 80 21.41 10.96 11.23
N SER A 81 20.59 9.96 10.91
CA SER A 81 20.49 8.74 11.72
C SER A 81 21.67 7.79 11.44
N PRO A 82 21.99 6.83 12.32
CA PRO A 82 23.04 5.84 12.04
C PRO A 82 22.74 5.05 10.76
N PHE A 83 23.78 4.79 9.97
CA PHE A 83 23.65 4.15 8.66
C PHE A 83 22.96 2.78 8.65
N ASN A 84 22.80 2.10 9.78
CA ASN A 84 22.10 0.81 9.87
C ASN A 84 20.70 0.92 10.50
N THR A 85 20.15 2.13 10.57
CA THR A 85 18.87 2.43 11.18
C THR A 85 17.85 2.83 10.11
N ASN A 86 16.62 2.35 10.28
CA ASN A 86 15.48 2.68 9.43
C ASN A 86 14.36 3.24 10.30
N ILE A 87 13.42 3.92 9.68
CA ILE A 87 12.13 4.32 10.24
C ILE A 87 11.00 3.78 9.37
N SER A 88 9.82 3.63 9.96
CA SER A 88 8.60 3.34 9.22
C SER A 88 8.02 4.61 8.63
N GLY A 89 7.57 4.57 7.37
CA GLY A 89 6.92 5.71 6.71
C GLY A 89 5.62 6.16 7.39
N PHE A 90 4.92 5.25 8.07
CA PHE A 90 3.74 5.60 8.88
C PHE A 90 4.07 6.50 10.08
N GLY A 91 5.30 6.40 10.59
CA GLY A 91 5.81 7.13 11.76
C GLY A 91 6.98 8.06 11.44
N ALA A 92 7.15 8.43 10.18
CA ALA A 92 8.16 9.38 9.72
C ALA A 92 7.63 10.83 9.75
N PRO A 93 8.53 11.84 9.79
CA PRO A 93 8.12 13.23 9.76
C PRO A 93 7.47 13.59 8.41
N ILE A 94 6.28 14.19 8.45
CA ILE A 94 5.61 14.69 7.24
C ILE A 94 6.18 16.05 6.86
N GLY A 95 6.66 16.20 5.63
CA GLY A 95 7.15 17.48 5.10
C GLY A 95 8.56 17.84 5.53
N GLY A 96 9.40 16.85 5.86
CA GLY A 96 10.81 17.01 6.18
C GLY A 96 11.11 17.53 7.60
N TYR A 97 12.38 17.87 7.83
CA TYR A 97 12.90 18.42 9.09
C TYR A 97 14.25 19.11 8.84
N ASP A 98 14.72 19.97 9.74
CA ASP A 98 16.03 20.62 9.59
C ASP A 98 17.16 19.64 9.89
N GLY A 99 17.61 18.93 8.85
CA GLY A 99 18.75 18.03 8.90
C GLY A 99 20.11 18.75 8.93
N LEU A 100 20.16 20.08 8.93
CA LEU A 100 21.39 20.87 8.76
C LEU A 100 21.68 21.81 9.93
N HIS A 101 20.76 21.87 10.89
CA HIS A 101 20.87 22.73 12.04
C HIS A 101 22.22 22.51 12.77
N PRO A 102 22.88 23.58 13.27
CA PRO A 102 24.20 23.49 13.90
C PRO A 102 24.28 22.51 15.08
N ASP A 103 23.15 22.27 15.75
CA ASP A 103 23.03 21.42 16.94
C ASP A 103 22.52 19.99 16.64
N GLY A 104 22.52 19.55 15.37
CA GLY A 104 22.03 18.22 14.96
C GLY A 104 20.74 18.29 14.13
N ALA A 105 19.99 17.20 13.97
CA ALA A 105 18.68 17.29 13.32
C ALA A 105 17.64 17.88 14.28
N HIS A 106 16.79 18.79 13.81
CA HIS A 106 15.71 19.42 14.59
C HIS A 106 14.44 19.58 13.74
N GLU A 107 13.33 19.89 14.40
CA GLU A 107 12.08 20.24 13.74
C GLU A 107 12.22 21.51 12.88
N ASP A 108 11.62 21.50 11.69
CA ASP A 108 11.56 22.67 10.79
C ASP A 108 10.21 23.39 10.96
N GLU A 109 10.24 24.73 10.99
CA GLU A 109 9.04 25.56 11.02
C GLU A 109 8.39 25.68 9.63
N THR A 110 9.11 25.34 8.55
CA THR A 110 8.65 25.42 7.16
C THR A 110 8.54 24.04 6.54
N LEU A 111 7.35 23.44 6.59
CA LEU A 111 7.10 22.13 6.00
C LEU A 111 7.06 22.19 4.47
N THR A 112 7.61 21.16 3.81
CA THR A 112 7.49 21.00 2.36
C THR A 112 6.14 20.42 1.92
N ALA A 113 5.40 19.82 2.87
CA ALA A 113 4.02 19.37 2.77
C ALA A 113 3.29 19.51 4.11
N GLU A 114 2.09 20.11 4.10
CA GLU A 114 1.24 20.26 5.27
C GLU A 114 -0.01 19.37 5.15
N PRO A 115 -0.33 18.55 6.16
CA PRO A 115 -1.56 17.75 6.14
C PRO A 115 -2.84 18.60 6.18
N LEU A 116 -3.89 18.16 5.48
CA LEU A 116 -5.13 18.92 5.32
C LEU A 116 -5.83 19.26 6.65
N TRP A 117 -5.65 18.41 7.68
CA TRP A 117 -6.27 18.62 8.99
C TRP A 117 -5.69 19.83 9.72
N VAL A 118 -4.49 20.29 9.38
CA VAL A 118 -3.93 21.53 9.92
C VAL A 118 -4.81 22.72 9.50
N LYS A 119 -5.04 22.90 8.19
CA LYS A 119 -5.93 23.96 7.67
C LYS A 119 -7.38 23.82 8.12
N LEU A 120 -7.91 22.60 8.17
CA LEU A 120 -9.26 22.38 8.69
C LEU A 120 -9.39 22.85 10.15
N ARG A 121 -8.45 22.49 11.03
CA ARG A 121 -8.51 22.87 12.44
C ARG A 121 -8.26 24.36 12.64
N GLU A 122 -7.37 24.98 11.86
CA GLU A 122 -7.19 26.44 11.83
C GLU A 122 -8.49 27.16 11.44
N ALA A 123 -9.28 26.59 10.54
CA ALA A 123 -10.62 27.07 10.15
C ALA A 123 -11.73 26.68 11.16
N GLY A 124 -11.38 26.04 12.28
CA GLY A 124 -12.32 25.64 13.33
C GLY A 124 -13.18 24.41 12.99
N LYS A 125 -12.77 23.62 11.99
CA LYS A 125 -13.42 22.35 11.61
C LYS A 125 -12.94 21.21 12.50
N LYS A 126 -13.82 20.26 12.77
CA LYS A 126 -13.56 19.10 13.62
C LYS A 126 -13.15 17.88 12.78
N VAL A 127 -11.98 17.32 13.07
CA VAL A 127 -11.38 16.20 12.34
C VAL A 127 -11.22 14.97 13.23
N VAL A 128 -11.67 13.82 12.73
CA VAL A 128 -11.58 12.51 13.37
C VAL A 128 -10.70 11.61 12.50
N ALA A 129 -9.68 10.97 13.09
CA ALA A 129 -8.86 9.97 12.43
C ALA A 129 -9.00 8.61 13.12
N ALA A 130 -9.95 7.79 12.66
CA ALA A 130 -10.09 6.41 13.09
C ALA A 130 -9.10 5.56 12.30
N THR A 131 -7.82 5.58 12.72
CA THR A 131 -6.68 4.89 12.09
C THR A 131 -6.31 5.45 10.72
N PHE A 132 -5.71 6.64 10.65
CA PHE A 132 -5.19 7.19 9.39
C PHE A 132 -3.71 7.55 9.51
N PRO A 133 -2.83 7.18 8.55
CA PRO A 133 -1.40 7.46 8.66
C PRO A 133 -1.11 8.95 8.83
N GLY A 134 -0.18 9.28 9.73
CA GLY A 134 0.21 10.67 9.99
C GLY A 134 -0.64 11.40 11.05
N ALA A 135 -1.88 10.98 11.28
CA ALA A 135 -2.80 11.63 12.23
C ALA A 135 -2.82 10.91 13.60
N ASP A 136 -1.68 10.48 14.13
CA ASP A 136 -1.56 9.62 15.32
C ASP A 136 -1.22 10.37 16.63
N GLY A 137 -1.01 11.69 16.55
CA GLY A 137 -0.61 12.55 17.66
C GLY A 137 0.73 12.17 18.31
N ALA A 138 1.61 11.47 17.59
CA ALA A 138 2.93 11.08 18.08
C ALA A 138 3.96 12.20 17.94
N THR A 139 4.94 12.26 18.85
CA THR A 139 6.17 13.04 18.66
C THR A 139 7.24 12.18 18.00
N ILE A 140 7.75 12.60 16.84
CA ILE A 140 8.74 11.86 16.07
C ILE A 140 10.15 12.27 16.49
N ARG A 141 11.00 11.27 16.72
CA ARG A 141 12.38 11.43 17.18
C ARG A 141 13.35 10.76 16.22
N LEU A 142 14.51 11.37 16.04
CA LEU A 142 15.57 10.78 15.20
C LEU A 142 16.04 9.45 15.81
N PRO A 143 15.93 8.34 15.08
CA PRO A 143 16.23 7.02 15.62
C PRO A 143 17.75 6.79 15.71
N GLY A 144 18.16 6.01 16.71
CA GLY A 144 19.55 5.55 16.84
C GLY A 144 20.55 6.58 17.39
N VAL A 145 20.10 7.75 17.85
CA VAL A 145 20.92 8.80 18.48
C VAL A 145 20.50 9.01 19.94
N ASP A 146 21.45 9.29 20.85
CA ASP A 146 21.18 9.51 22.28
C ASP A 146 21.83 10.83 22.79
N PRO A 147 21.04 11.79 23.31
CA PRO A 147 19.57 11.78 23.36
C PRO A 147 18.96 11.91 21.96
N ALA A 148 17.83 11.24 21.73
CA ALA A 148 17.12 11.29 20.45
C ALA A 148 16.43 12.66 20.29
N PRO A 149 16.90 13.54 19.38
CA PRO A 149 16.27 14.84 19.15
C PRO A 149 14.86 14.66 18.59
N ILE A 150 13.99 15.63 18.90
CA ILE A 150 12.67 15.73 18.27
C ILE A 150 12.89 16.32 16.88
N ILE A 151 12.37 15.64 15.86
CA ILE A 151 12.42 16.11 14.47
C ILE A 151 11.04 16.48 13.94
N GLN A 152 9.98 16.11 14.66
CA GLN A 152 8.62 16.61 14.44
C GLN A 152 7.82 16.46 15.73
N SER A 153 7.23 17.55 16.20
CA SER A 153 6.34 17.54 17.36
C SER A 153 4.99 16.90 17.03
N SER A 154 4.22 16.56 18.07
CA SER A 154 2.88 16.01 17.91
C SER A 154 1.83 17.02 17.40
N ASP A 155 2.16 18.31 17.32
CA ASP A 155 1.21 19.38 16.99
C ASP A 155 0.57 19.17 15.62
N ILE A 156 1.37 18.89 14.59
CA ILE A 156 0.86 18.67 13.22
C ILE A 156 0.26 17.27 13.01
N ARG A 157 0.43 16.36 13.97
CA ARG A 157 -0.09 14.97 13.91
C ARG A 157 -1.34 14.78 14.76
N THR A 158 -1.73 15.79 15.52
CA THR A 158 -2.87 15.73 16.43
C THR A 158 -4.13 16.27 15.75
N VAL A 159 -5.20 15.46 15.76
CA VAL A 159 -6.55 15.84 15.38
C VAL A 159 -7.50 15.82 16.59
N ASP A 160 -8.79 16.06 16.41
CA ASP A 160 -9.73 16.22 17.54
C ASP A 160 -10.17 14.90 18.17
N TYR A 161 -10.05 13.79 17.43
CA TYR A 161 -10.14 12.41 17.93
C TYR A 161 -9.25 11.51 17.08
N THR A 162 -8.39 10.69 17.69
CA THR A 162 -7.56 9.76 16.91
C THR A 162 -7.30 8.43 17.58
N VAL A 163 -7.23 7.39 16.74
CA VAL A 163 -6.78 6.05 17.10
C VAL A 163 -5.54 5.75 16.26
N PRO A 164 -4.34 5.66 16.86
CA PRO A 164 -3.12 5.29 16.15
C PRO A 164 -3.19 3.89 15.55
N PHE A 165 -2.40 3.65 14.50
CA PHE A 165 -2.18 2.30 13.96
C PHE A 165 -1.60 1.35 15.00
N GLY A 166 -1.99 0.08 14.93
CA GLY A 166 -1.50 -0.96 15.83
C GLY A 166 0.02 -1.16 15.78
N ALA A 167 0.57 -1.67 16.88
CA ALA A 167 1.98 -2.00 16.99
C ALA A 167 2.19 -3.41 17.55
N PHE A 168 3.34 -4.00 17.19
CA PHE A 168 3.75 -5.34 17.62
C PHE A 168 4.02 -5.40 19.12
N GLY A 169 3.30 -6.31 19.79
CA GLY A 169 3.35 -6.56 21.23
C GLY A 169 4.46 -7.50 21.70
N GLY A 170 5.44 -7.83 20.86
CA GLY A 170 6.65 -8.58 21.26
C GLY A 170 6.59 -10.10 21.08
N LEU A 171 5.41 -10.67 20.78
CA LEU A 171 5.22 -12.09 20.51
C LEU A 171 4.74 -12.32 19.08
N GLY A 172 5.53 -13.00 18.25
CA GLY A 172 5.12 -13.42 16.91
C GLY A 172 4.12 -14.57 16.95
N ALA A 173 3.45 -14.81 15.81
CA ALA A 173 2.57 -15.95 15.65
C ALA A 173 3.32 -17.29 15.82
N LYS A 174 2.61 -18.30 16.34
CA LYS A 174 3.15 -19.63 16.65
C LYS A 174 2.08 -20.71 16.49
N GLY A 175 2.45 -21.82 15.85
CA GLY A 175 1.63 -23.02 15.75
C GLY A 175 1.88 -24.00 16.89
N PHE A 176 0.86 -24.79 17.22
CA PHE A 176 0.94 -25.90 18.15
C PHE A 176 0.29 -27.13 17.52
N SER A 177 1.05 -28.22 17.40
CA SER A 177 0.56 -29.52 16.94
C SER A 177 0.74 -30.52 18.06
N LEU A 178 -0.37 -30.91 18.69
CA LEU A 178 -0.42 -31.81 19.83
C LEU A 178 -1.11 -33.12 19.46
N ASP A 179 -0.80 -34.16 20.22
CA ASP A 179 -1.49 -35.45 20.17
C ASP A 179 -1.94 -35.92 21.56
N ALA A 180 -2.61 -37.06 21.63
CA ALA A 180 -3.18 -37.59 22.87
C ALA A 180 -2.14 -37.84 23.98
N ALA A 181 -0.86 -37.98 23.66
CA ALA A 181 0.22 -38.16 24.63
C ALA A 181 0.63 -36.85 25.33
N ASP A 182 0.40 -35.70 24.70
CA ASP A 182 0.64 -34.38 25.29
C ASP A 182 -0.41 -34.04 26.36
N PHE A 183 -1.58 -34.70 26.30
CA PHE A 183 -2.69 -34.45 27.19
C PHE A 183 -2.66 -35.32 28.45
N THR A 184 -2.82 -34.67 29.60
CA THR A 184 -2.97 -35.33 30.90
C THR A 184 -4.34 -35.05 31.51
N VAL A 185 -4.80 -35.86 32.48
CA VAL A 185 -6.05 -35.56 33.19
C VAL A 185 -5.85 -34.28 34.01
N ALA A 186 -6.73 -33.31 33.81
CA ALA A 186 -6.67 -32.03 34.50
C ALA A 186 -6.75 -32.21 36.03
N PRO A 187 -6.08 -31.34 36.82
CA PRO A 187 -6.34 -31.25 38.25
C PRO A 187 -7.82 -31.03 38.53
N GLU A 188 -8.32 -31.56 39.65
CA GLU A 188 -9.75 -31.47 40.01
C GLU A 188 -10.29 -30.03 40.00
N ALA A 189 -9.43 -29.04 40.29
CA ALA A 189 -9.75 -27.61 40.25
C ALA A 189 -10.23 -27.15 38.86
N ALA A 190 -9.55 -27.49 37.77
CA ALA A 190 -9.92 -27.07 36.43
C ALA A 190 -11.28 -27.65 35.99
N ALA A 191 -11.54 -28.92 36.34
CA ALA A 191 -12.84 -29.55 36.08
C ALA A 191 -13.97 -28.91 36.91
N GLN A 192 -13.69 -28.57 38.18
CA GLN A 192 -14.64 -27.85 39.04
C GLN A 192 -14.92 -26.43 38.55
N GLU A 193 -13.90 -25.73 38.04
CA GLU A 193 -14.02 -24.40 37.44
C GLU A 193 -14.93 -24.44 36.21
N LEU A 194 -14.69 -25.36 35.26
CA LEU A 194 -15.55 -25.57 34.10
C LEU A 194 -16.99 -25.92 34.49
N ALA A 195 -17.18 -26.79 35.47
CA ALA A 195 -18.51 -27.13 35.98
C ALA A 195 -19.23 -25.89 36.56
N ARG A 196 -18.52 -25.02 37.27
CA ARG A 196 -19.07 -23.75 37.80
C ARG A 196 -19.47 -22.78 36.68
N LEU A 197 -18.79 -22.84 35.54
CA LEU A 197 -19.12 -22.07 34.34
C LEU A 197 -20.29 -22.67 33.53
N GLY A 198 -20.88 -23.78 33.99
CA GLY A 198 -21.93 -24.49 33.26
C GLY A 198 -21.42 -25.34 32.09
N MET A 199 -20.10 -25.61 32.06
CA MET A 199 -19.40 -26.34 31.01
C MET A 199 -18.78 -27.62 31.54
N ALA A 200 -19.53 -28.37 32.36
CA ALA A 200 -19.07 -29.64 32.89
C ALA A 200 -18.78 -30.62 31.75
N SER A 201 -17.62 -31.26 31.80
CA SER A 201 -17.23 -32.30 30.84
C SER A 201 -17.89 -33.63 31.21
N PHE A 202 -18.40 -34.36 30.21
CA PHE A 202 -18.95 -35.72 30.38
C PHE A 202 -17.87 -36.81 30.33
N SER A 203 -16.65 -36.44 29.92
CA SER A 203 -15.41 -37.21 30.06
C SER A 203 -14.40 -36.48 30.96
N ASP A 204 -13.32 -37.16 31.38
CA ASP A 204 -12.22 -36.50 32.12
C ASP A 204 -11.71 -35.30 31.32
N VAL A 205 -11.65 -34.12 31.93
CA VAL A 205 -11.03 -32.94 31.29
C VAL A 205 -9.55 -33.24 31.05
N LYS A 206 -9.07 -32.98 29.84
CA LYS A 206 -7.68 -33.19 29.46
C LYS A 206 -6.96 -31.86 29.28
N VAL A 207 -5.74 -31.73 29.77
CA VAL A 207 -4.94 -30.50 29.68
C VAL A 207 -3.56 -30.79 29.08
N ALA A 208 -3.08 -29.89 28.23
CA ALA A 208 -1.74 -29.88 27.67
C ALA A 208 -1.12 -28.47 27.80
N GLU A 209 0.21 -28.43 27.94
CA GLU A 209 1.00 -27.19 27.98
C GLU A 209 1.16 -26.63 26.56
N LEU A 210 1.10 -25.30 26.41
CA LEU A 210 1.37 -24.61 25.14
C LEU A 210 2.69 -23.84 25.20
N GLU A 211 2.76 -22.82 26.05
CA GLU A 211 3.87 -21.87 26.04
C GLU A 211 3.98 -21.06 27.33
N ASP A 212 5.20 -20.93 27.83
CA ASP A 212 5.56 -19.97 28.88
C ASP A 212 5.99 -18.63 28.26
N ILE A 213 5.33 -17.55 28.67
CA ILE A 213 5.70 -16.17 28.31
C ILE A 213 6.35 -15.51 29.53
N PRO A 214 7.65 -15.18 29.49
CA PRO A 214 8.32 -14.55 30.61
C PRO A 214 7.85 -13.11 30.82
N ALA A 215 7.89 -12.65 32.08
CA ALA A 215 7.56 -11.27 32.44
C ALA A 215 8.56 -10.23 31.89
N GLN A 216 9.81 -10.62 31.65
CA GLN A 216 10.88 -9.73 31.19
C GLN A 216 11.91 -10.48 30.33
N GLY A 217 12.63 -9.73 29.51
CA GLY A 217 13.70 -10.25 28.67
C GLY A 217 13.20 -10.74 27.31
N ARG A 218 14.02 -11.56 26.64
CA ARG A 218 13.70 -12.07 25.31
C ARG A 218 12.44 -12.96 25.37
N GLY A 219 11.48 -12.69 24.50
CA GLY A 219 10.21 -13.41 24.45
C GLY A 219 9.14 -12.89 25.42
N SER A 220 9.39 -11.76 26.10
CA SER A 220 8.35 -11.06 26.88
C SER A 220 7.53 -10.11 26.02
N LEU A 221 6.37 -9.70 26.52
CA LEU A 221 5.50 -8.73 25.87
C LEU A 221 6.13 -7.33 25.87
N THR A 222 6.19 -6.69 24.71
CA THR A 222 6.57 -5.28 24.57
C THR A 222 5.48 -4.40 25.17
N GLY A 223 5.85 -3.34 25.90
CA GLY A 223 4.87 -2.36 26.39
C GLY A 223 4.21 -2.66 27.74
N GLY A 224 4.75 -3.65 28.49
CA GLY A 224 4.64 -3.62 29.95
C GLY A 224 3.60 -4.53 30.61
N SER A 225 3.51 -5.81 30.23
CA SER A 225 3.05 -6.81 31.21
C SER A 225 4.18 -7.09 32.19
N SER A 226 3.96 -6.87 33.49
CA SER A 226 4.87 -7.33 34.55
C SER A 226 4.64 -8.78 34.97
N ASN A 227 3.65 -9.44 34.37
CA ASN A 227 3.26 -10.81 34.65
C ASN A 227 3.90 -11.77 33.63
N ALA A 228 4.29 -12.95 34.13
CA ALA A 228 4.54 -14.11 33.29
C ALA A 228 3.21 -14.85 33.05
N TYR A 229 3.10 -15.56 31.93
CA TYR A 229 1.95 -16.39 31.58
C TYR A 229 2.39 -17.81 31.33
N ASP A 230 1.60 -18.77 31.81
CA ASP A 230 1.75 -20.20 31.53
C ASP A 230 0.51 -20.60 30.73
N LEU A 231 0.61 -20.58 29.40
CA LEU A 231 -0.52 -20.85 28.52
C LEU A 231 -0.73 -22.35 28.38
N GLN A 232 -1.95 -22.79 28.66
CA GLN A 232 -2.37 -24.19 28.55
C GLN A 232 -3.68 -24.31 27.76
N ILE A 233 -3.95 -25.51 27.25
CA ILE A 233 -5.20 -25.86 26.57
C ILE A 233 -5.92 -27.00 27.30
N ALA A 234 -7.21 -26.81 27.59
CA ALA A 234 -8.09 -27.85 28.12
C ALA A 234 -9.02 -28.36 27.01
N ALA A 235 -9.09 -29.68 26.80
CA ALA A 235 -10.07 -30.34 25.95
C ALA A 235 -11.26 -30.83 26.77
N ILE A 236 -12.46 -30.57 26.27
CA ILE A 236 -13.74 -30.78 26.95
C ILE A 236 -14.65 -31.62 26.05
N ASP A 237 -15.30 -32.60 26.66
CA ASP A 237 -16.40 -33.34 26.07
C ASP A 237 -17.72 -32.79 26.62
N THR A 238 -18.43 -32.03 25.79
CA THR A 238 -19.68 -31.37 26.18
C THR A 238 -20.93 -32.23 25.97
N THR A 239 -20.80 -33.50 25.56
CA THR A 239 -21.94 -34.35 25.17
C THR A 239 -22.14 -35.53 26.12
N ASP A 240 -23.34 -35.67 26.70
CA ASP A 240 -23.71 -36.86 27.51
C ASP A 240 -24.15 -38.04 26.62
N ASP A 241 -23.24 -38.59 25.84
CA ASP A 241 -23.50 -39.79 25.02
C ASP A 241 -22.76 -41.05 25.53
N ARG A 242 -22.01 -40.90 26.63
CA ARG A 242 -21.17 -41.94 27.27
C ARG A 242 -20.02 -42.44 26.37
N VAL A 243 -19.63 -41.65 25.38
CA VAL A 243 -18.44 -41.86 24.56
C VAL A 243 -17.42 -40.81 24.96
N VAL A 244 -16.13 -41.16 24.99
CA VAL A 244 -15.08 -40.15 25.16
C VAL A 244 -14.85 -39.47 23.81
N ASN A 245 -15.41 -38.27 23.63
CA ASN A 245 -15.32 -37.52 22.37
C ASN A 245 -15.21 -36.00 22.60
N TYR A 246 -13.99 -35.51 22.77
CA TYR A 246 -13.73 -34.08 22.97
C TYR A 246 -14.20 -33.26 21.76
N ASN A 247 -14.95 -32.19 22.02
CA ASN A 247 -15.58 -31.38 20.98
C ASN A 247 -15.45 -29.87 21.24
N GLN A 248 -14.76 -29.49 22.31
CA GLN A 248 -14.45 -28.11 22.63
C GLN A 248 -13.06 -28.01 23.26
N ALA A 249 -12.39 -26.87 23.06
CA ALA A 249 -11.13 -26.57 23.73
C ALA A 249 -11.17 -25.19 24.41
N VAL A 250 -10.34 -25.00 25.43
CA VAL A 250 -10.21 -23.73 26.16
C VAL A 250 -8.75 -23.42 26.38
N VAL A 251 -8.28 -22.28 25.87
CA VAL A 251 -6.94 -21.77 26.18
C VAL A 251 -7.02 -20.82 27.37
N PHE A 252 -6.14 -21.02 28.35
CA PHE A 252 -6.13 -20.26 29.60
C PHE A 252 -4.71 -20.08 30.14
N ASP A 253 -4.54 -19.11 31.05
CA ASP A 253 -3.30 -18.93 31.82
C ASP A 253 -3.39 -19.75 33.11
N ALA A 254 -2.54 -20.76 33.27
CA ALA A 254 -2.54 -21.67 34.40
C ALA A 254 -2.27 -20.97 35.74
N ASN A 255 -1.62 -19.80 35.71
CA ASN A 255 -1.45 -18.97 36.91
C ASN A 255 -2.77 -18.38 37.44
N ARG A 256 -3.81 -18.37 36.60
CA ARG A 256 -5.13 -17.79 36.88
C ARG A 256 -6.26 -18.81 36.86
N GLY A 257 -6.03 -19.99 36.28
CA GLY A 257 -7.05 -21.02 36.09
C GLY A 257 -8.00 -20.70 34.94
N ILE A 258 -9.07 -21.48 34.81
CA ILE A 258 -10.07 -21.28 33.75
C ILE A 258 -11.08 -20.22 34.21
N GLU A 259 -11.04 -19.07 33.55
CA GLU A 259 -11.91 -17.93 33.80
C GLU A 259 -13.14 -17.96 32.86
N PRO A 260 -14.30 -17.42 33.27
CA PRO A 260 -15.42 -17.24 32.36
C PRO A 260 -15.00 -16.38 31.16
N MET A 261 -15.70 -16.52 30.03
CA MET A 261 -15.71 -15.46 29.03
C MET A 261 -16.11 -14.15 29.71
N SER A 262 -15.23 -13.16 29.68
CA SER A 262 -15.53 -11.82 30.19
C SER A 262 -16.41 -11.07 29.18
N ASN A 263 -17.05 -9.99 29.64
CA ASN A 263 -17.62 -9.03 28.71
C ASN A 263 -16.48 -8.38 27.93
N ALA A 264 -16.64 -8.30 26.60
CA ALA A 264 -15.80 -7.46 25.77
C ALA A 264 -15.70 -6.06 26.41
N PRO A 265 -14.49 -5.48 26.49
CA PRO A 265 -13.33 -5.84 25.68
C PRO A 265 -12.46 -6.97 26.26
N SER A 266 -12.35 -7.16 27.58
CA SER A 266 -11.53 -8.25 28.15
C SER A 266 -12.17 -9.61 27.87
N THR A 267 -11.35 -10.63 27.63
CA THR A 267 -11.84 -11.91 27.06
C THR A 267 -11.85 -13.08 28.02
N GLY A 268 -11.14 -13.00 29.16
CA GLY A 268 -10.94 -14.16 30.04
C GLY A 268 -10.24 -15.30 29.30
N SER A 269 -10.59 -16.56 29.61
CA SER A 269 -10.10 -17.72 28.84
C SER A 269 -10.71 -17.78 27.43
N ALA A 270 -9.94 -18.28 26.45
CA ALA A 270 -10.36 -18.37 25.06
C ALA A 270 -11.06 -19.72 24.78
N PHE A 271 -12.40 -19.69 24.65
CA PHE A 271 -13.23 -20.88 24.40
C PHE A 271 -13.37 -21.15 22.90
N LEU A 272 -12.71 -22.20 22.42
CA LEU A 272 -12.54 -22.56 21.02
C LEU A 272 -13.43 -23.75 20.64
N ASN A 273 -14.02 -23.70 19.45
CA ASN A 273 -14.83 -24.78 18.91
C ASN A 273 -14.37 -25.07 17.46
N PRO A 274 -14.06 -26.34 17.11
CA PRO A 274 -13.56 -26.68 15.78
C PRO A 274 -14.60 -26.47 14.66
N TYR A 275 -15.90 -26.46 14.98
CA TYR A 275 -16.97 -26.40 13.99
C TYR A 275 -17.34 -24.99 13.54
N ASN A 276 -16.87 -23.95 14.23
CA ASN A 276 -17.19 -22.57 13.91
C ASN A 276 -15.97 -21.72 13.55
N GLN A 277 -14.78 -22.35 13.48
CA GLN A 277 -13.48 -21.73 13.15
C GLN A 277 -13.26 -20.37 13.83
N THR A 278 -13.87 -20.14 14.99
CA THR A 278 -13.95 -18.79 15.52
C THR A 278 -12.63 -18.41 16.15
N ILE A 279 -12.04 -17.33 15.64
CA ILE A 279 -10.89 -16.69 16.24
C ILE A 279 -11.29 -16.15 17.61
N ARG A 280 -10.56 -16.57 18.66
CA ARG A 280 -10.84 -16.14 20.03
C ARG A 280 -9.77 -15.20 20.53
N PRO A 281 -10.11 -13.92 20.80
CA PRO A 281 -9.15 -13.00 21.36
C PRO A 281 -8.78 -13.36 22.81
N PHE A 282 -7.55 -13.04 23.20
CA PHE A 282 -6.96 -13.31 24.50
C PHE A 282 -6.17 -12.09 24.96
N PHE A 283 -6.57 -11.52 26.09
CA PHE A 283 -5.91 -10.35 26.68
C PHE A 283 -4.80 -10.77 27.64
N PHE A 284 -3.63 -10.13 27.49
CA PHE A 284 -2.56 -10.24 28.46
C PHE A 284 -2.76 -9.19 29.57
N GLU A 285 -3.54 -9.56 30.59
CA GLU A 285 -3.92 -8.70 31.70
C GLU A 285 -2.74 -8.11 32.50
N GLY A 286 -2.86 -6.86 32.91
CA GLY A 286 -1.79 -6.14 33.62
C GLY A 286 -0.72 -5.55 32.70
N SER A 287 -0.95 -5.56 31.38
CA SER A 287 -0.21 -4.74 30.42
C SER A 287 -0.69 -3.30 30.41
N ASN A 288 0.22 -2.34 30.56
CA ASN A 288 -0.11 -0.90 30.44
C ASN A 288 -0.61 -0.52 29.04
N ASN A 289 -0.21 -1.26 28.00
CA ASN A 289 -0.61 -1.00 26.63
C ASN A 289 -1.85 -1.79 26.19
N VAL A 290 -2.46 -2.59 27.08
CA VAL A 290 -3.60 -3.45 26.75
C VAL A 290 -3.25 -4.37 25.57
N VAL A 291 -2.22 -5.20 25.77
CA VAL A 291 -1.72 -6.10 24.73
C VAL A 291 -2.59 -7.35 24.65
N GLY A 292 -2.88 -7.83 23.45
CA GLY A 292 -3.61 -9.08 23.25
C GLY A 292 -3.16 -9.86 22.02
N THR A 293 -3.59 -11.10 21.94
CA THR A 293 -3.40 -12.05 20.82
C THR A 293 -4.74 -12.73 20.52
N SER A 294 -4.78 -13.59 19.51
CA SER A 294 -5.92 -14.46 19.25
C SER A 294 -5.48 -15.91 19.12
N PHE A 295 -6.39 -16.82 19.45
CA PHE A 295 -6.24 -18.26 19.22
C PHE A 295 -7.21 -18.74 18.15
N ILE A 296 -6.70 -19.59 17.26
CA ILE A 296 -7.46 -20.23 16.18
C ILE A 296 -7.28 -21.74 16.34
N LEU A 297 -8.35 -22.47 16.61
CA LEU A 297 -8.33 -23.93 16.67
C LEU A 297 -8.65 -24.49 15.28
N THR A 298 -7.62 -24.96 14.57
CA THR A 298 -7.76 -25.45 13.20
C THR A 298 -8.14 -26.92 13.14
N ASN A 299 -7.80 -27.70 14.18
CA ASN A 299 -8.16 -29.12 14.26
C ASN A 299 -8.35 -29.58 15.71
N LEU A 300 -9.41 -30.37 15.95
CA LEU A 300 -9.63 -31.10 17.20
C LEU A 300 -10.24 -32.46 16.88
N ALA A 301 -9.40 -33.49 16.78
CA ALA A 301 -9.86 -34.87 16.71
C ALA A 301 -10.54 -35.25 18.03
N THR A 302 -11.67 -35.95 17.97
CA THR A 302 -12.49 -36.28 19.15
C THR A 302 -11.77 -37.18 20.16
N ASP A 303 -10.77 -37.92 19.72
CA ASP A 303 -9.90 -38.76 20.56
C ASP A 303 -8.55 -38.10 20.91
N LEU A 304 -8.39 -36.81 20.55
CA LEU A 304 -7.17 -36.01 20.67
C LEU A 304 -5.97 -36.56 19.87
N SER A 305 -6.19 -37.47 18.91
CA SER A 305 -5.11 -37.99 18.04
C SER A 305 -4.44 -36.90 17.21
N THR A 306 -5.12 -35.77 17.01
CA THR A 306 -4.57 -34.56 16.39
C THR A 306 -5.30 -33.36 16.95
N VAL A 307 -4.55 -32.45 17.56
CA VAL A 307 -5.04 -31.14 17.99
C VAL A 307 -4.10 -30.08 17.44
N ARG A 308 -4.62 -29.16 16.64
CA ARG A 308 -3.85 -28.07 16.05
C ARG A 308 -4.48 -26.73 16.35
N LEU A 309 -3.65 -25.80 16.84
CA LEU A 309 -4.05 -24.43 17.07
C LEU A 309 -2.94 -23.45 16.73
N ILE A 310 -3.34 -22.22 16.44
CA ILE A 310 -2.46 -21.10 16.12
C ILE A 310 -2.69 -20.02 17.18
N ARG A 311 -1.60 -19.52 17.77
CA ARG A 311 -1.59 -18.24 18.48
C ARG A 311 -1.08 -17.18 17.52
N THR A 312 -1.86 -16.15 17.25
CA THR A 312 -1.43 -15.05 16.35
C THR A 312 -0.34 -14.21 17.00
N SER A 313 0.21 -13.26 16.25
CA SER A 313 1.05 -12.21 16.83
C SER A 313 0.27 -11.42 17.90
N ALA A 314 0.96 -10.98 18.95
CA ALA A 314 0.40 -10.11 19.97
C ALA A 314 0.53 -8.65 19.52
N ASN A 315 -0.51 -7.83 19.73
CA ASN A 315 -0.59 -6.45 19.26
C ASN A 315 -1.24 -5.53 20.29
N TYR A 316 -1.06 -4.22 20.11
CA TYR A 316 -1.68 -3.18 20.92
C TYR A 316 -1.85 -1.88 20.13
N ILE A 317 -2.62 -0.94 20.67
CA ILE A 317 -2.74 0.43 20.12
C ILE A 317 -1.70 1.33 20.82
N PRO A 318 -0.76 1.97 20.09
CA PRO A 318 0.21 2.90 20.65
C PRO A 318 -0.43 4.00 21.50
N ARG A 319 0.29 4.41 22.55
CA ARG A 319 -0.14 5.43 23.51
C ARG A 319 0.94 6.51 23.61
N PRO A 320 0.90 7.57 22.78
CA PRO A 320 1.90 8.64 22.82
C PRO A 320 1.95 9.28 24.21
N ALA A 321 3.05 9.09 24.93
CA ALA A 321 3.15 9.40 26.36
C ALA A 321 2.99 10.90 26.69
N ASP A 322 3.28 11.76 25.71
CA ASP A 322 3.17 13.21 25.75
C ASP A 322 1.84 13.75 25.24
N ASN A 323 0.90 12.88 24.80
CA ASN A 323 -0.40 13.29 24.28
C ASN A 323 -1.57 12.67 25.07
N PRO A 324 -2.02 13.30 26.18
CA PRO A 324 -3.07 12.75 27.05
C PRO A 324 -4.45 12.68 26.38
N ALA A 325 -4.70 13.47 25.32
CA ALA A 325 -5.95 13.39 24.55
C ALA A 325 -5.99 12.08 23.75
N VAL A 326 -4.93 11.78 23.01
CA VAL A 326 -4.82 10.50 22.27
C VAL A 326 -4.88 9.31 23.22
N ILE A 327 -4.24 9.39 24.39
CA ILE A 327 -4.35 8.34 25.41
C ILE A 327 -5.81 8.12 25.83
N ALA A 328 -6.62 9.18 25.94
CA ALA A 328 -8.04 9.05 26.28
C ALA A 328 -8.85 8.36 25.18
N ASP A 329 -8.61 8.71 23.91
CA ASP A 329 -9.25 8.07 22.76
C ASP A 329 -8.88 6.59 22.65
N VAL A 330 -7.59 6.27 22.83
CA VAL A 330 -7.10 4.88 22.85
C VAL A 330 -7.68 4.10 24.02
N ASN A 331 -7.86 4.74 25.19
CA ASN A 331 -8.53 4.10 26.31
C ASN A 331 -10.02 3.86 26.01
N ASP A 332 -10.71 4.74 25.28
CA ASP A 332 -12.10 4.51 24.86
C ASP A 332 -12.18 3.23 24.02
N ILE A 333 -11.39 3.14 22.94
CA ILE A 333 -11.34 1.95 22.07
C ILE A 333 -11.01 0.68 22.86
N ASN A 334 -9.96 0.71 23.68
CA ASN A 334 -9.57 -0.44 24.49
C ASN A 334 -10.66 -0.86 25.48
N ASN A 335 -11.48 0.08 25.97
CA ASN A 335 -12.55 -0.18 26.94
C ASN A 335 -13.89 -0.55 26.29
N THR A 336 -14.08 -0.33 24.98
CA THR A 336 -15.34 -0.62 24.29
C THR A 336 -15.23 -1.71 23.24
N ILE A 337 -14.13 -1.76 22.48
CA ILE A 337 -13.91 -2.68 21.36
C ILE A 337 -12.82 -3.69 21.73
N GLY A 338 -11.68 -3.21 22.22
CA GLY A 338 -10.56 -4.02 22.69
C GLY A 338 -9.22 -3.60 22.10
N PHE A 339 -8.22 -4.48 22.27
CA PHE A 339 -6.88 -4.27 21.72
C PHE A 339 -6.88 -4.37 20.19
N TRP A 340 -5.83 -3.82 19.55
CA TRP A 340 -5.61 -3.92 18.12
C TRP A 340 -5.61 -5.38 17.63
N ARG A 341 -6.64 -5.77 16.86
CA ARG A 341 -6.77 -7.16 16.43
C ARG A 341 -5.60 -7.60 15.54
N PRO A 342 -5.25 -8.90 15.55
CA PRO A 342 -4.27 -9.44 14.62
C PRO A 342 -4.79 -9.33 13.18
N GLN A 343 -3.98 -8.74 12.32
CA GLN A 343 -4.17 -8.73 10.88
C GLN A 343 -3.83 -10.10 10.25
N PRO A 344 -4.30 -10.38 9.01
CA PRO A 344 -3.77 -11.48 8.21
C PRO A 344 -2.24 -11.47 8.18
N ASP A 345 -1.63 -12.65 8.36
CA ASP A 345 -0.20 -12.75 8.61
C ASP A 345 0.38 -13.83 7.69
N PHE A 346 0.97 -13.40 6.58
CA PHE A 346 1.55 -14.29 5.57
C PHE A 346 2.51 -15.35 6.14
N ARG A 347 3.14 -15.07 7.30
CA ARG A 347 4.03 -16.02 7.98
C ARG A 347 3.29 -17.27 8.46
N ILE A 348 1.97 -17.18 8.64
CA ILE A 348 1.08 -18.28 8.97
C ILE A 348 0.87 -19.16 7.73
N ALA A 349 0.26 -18.64 6.66
CA ALA A 349 0.08 -19.38 5.40
C ALA A 349 1.38 -20.01 4.87
N GLN A 350 2.49 -19.29 4.97
CA GLN A 350 3.80 -19.74 4.44
C GLN A 350 4.59 -20.63 5.40
N ARG A 351 4.06 -20.95 6.59
CA ARG A 351 4.74 -21.79 7.61
C ARG A 351 6.10 -21.23 8.05
N ILE A 352 6.24 -19.91 8.04
CA ILE A 352 7.44 -19.22 8.52
C ILE A 352 7.40 -19.10 10.05
N SER A 353 6.20 -18.92 10.61
CA SER A 353 6.02 -18.91 12.05
C SER A 353 6.30 -20.28 12.67
N PRO A 354 7.03 -20.36 13.80
CA PRO A 354 7.42 -21.64 14.40
C PRO A 354 6.24 -22.53 14.74
N GLY A 355 6.37 -23.85 14.51
CA GLY A 355 5.36 -24.84 14.90
C GLY A 355 4.24 -25.07 13.88
N LEU A 356 4.31 -24.44 12.71
CA LEU A 356 3.35 -24.58 11.61
C LEU A 356 3.77 -25.58 10.53
N GLU A 357 4.94 -26.22 10.68
CA GLU A 357 5.57 -27.04 9.64
C GLU A 357 4.71 -28.22 9.19
N THR A 358 3.83 -28.73 10.06
CA THR A 358 2.96 -29.89 9.79
C THR A 358 1.50 -29.52 9.53
N PHE A 359 1.16 -28.24 9.49
CA PHE A 359 -0.21 -27.80 9.27
C PHE A 359 -0.60 -27.99 7.79
N PRO A 360 -1.78 -28.56 7.49
CA PRO A 360 -2.31 -28.64 6.13
C PRO A 360 -2.60 -27.26 5.54
N ASP A 361 -2.46 -27.09 4.21
CA ASP A 361 -2.73 -25.81 3.53
C ASP A 361 -4.14 -25.29 3.85
N LEU A 362 -5.16 -26.13 3.71
CA LEU A 362 -6.56 -25.74 3.99
C LEU A 362 -6.79 -25.23 5.43
N GLU A 363 -6.01 -25.70 6.41
CA GLU A 363 -6.12 -25.19 7.78
C GLU A 363 -5.49 -23.80 7.93
N LEU A 364 -4.41 -23.52 7.20
CA LEU A 364 -3.74 -22.23 7.21
C LEU A 364 -4.50 -21.20 6.36
N GLU A 365 -4.96 -21.60 5.18
CA GLU A 365 -5.83 -20.80 4.30
C GLU A 365 -7.08 -20.31 5.06
N GLY A 366 -7.81 -21.23 5.72
CA GLY A 366 -8.99 -20.86 6.51
C GLY A 366 -8.67 -20.03 7.76
N ALA A 367 -7.44 -20.12 8.31
CA ALA A 367 -7.01 -19.25 9.40
C ALA A 367 -6.77 -17.82 8.92
N ASP A 368 -6.16 -17.64 7.75
CA ASP A 368 -5.99 -16.31 7.13
C ASP A 368 -7.33 -15.71 6.70
N GLU A 369 -8.25 -16.49 6.10
CA GLU A 369 -9.60 -16.03 5.76
C GLU A 369 -10.36 -15.53 7.01
N ALA A 370 -10.29 -16.26 8.12
CA ALA A 370 -10.92 -15.81 9.37
C ALA A 370 -10.24 -14.55 9.96
N LEU A 371 -8.95 -14.34 9.71
CA LEU A 371 -8.24 -13.11 10.10
C LEU A 371 -8.70 -11.90 9.28
N ILE A 372 -8.96 -12.09 7.97
CA ILE A 372 -9.56 -11.06 7.10
C ILE A 372 -10.89 -10.58 7.72
N ASP A 373 -11.78 -11.51 8.05
CA ASP A 373 -13.09 -11.19 8.65
C ASP A 373 -12.96 -10.38 9.94
N THR A 374 -12.19 -10.92 10.88
CA THR A 374 -12.12 -10.35 12.23
C THR A 374 -11.35 -9.04 12.29
N PHE A 375 -10.39 -8.84 11.38
CA PHE A 375 -9.64 -7.59 11.34
C PHE A 375 -10.46 -6.47 10.70
N VAL A 376 -11.13 -6.72 9.57
CA VAL A 376 -12.03 -5.73 8.96
C VAL A 376 -13.20 -5.40 9.90
N GLU A 377 -13.77 -6.39 10.60
CA GLU A 377 -14.81 -6.16 11.61
C GLU A 377 -14.30 -5.18 12.69
N TYR A 378 -13.10 -5.41 13.22
CA TYR A 378 -12.50 -4.54 14.23
C TYR A 378 -12.23 -3.12 13.70
N GLN A 379 -11.64 -2.97 12.51
CA GLN A 379 -11.38 -1.65 11.93
C GLN A 379 -12.70 -0.89 11.68
N THR A 380 -13.72 -1.61 11.22
CA THR A 380 -15.07 -1.05 11.04
C THR A 380 -15.66 -0.58 12.38
N ASP A 381 -15.54 -1.38 13.44
CA ASP A 381 -16.02 -0.99 14.77
C ASP A 381 -15.31 0.25 15.30
N VAL A 382 -14.00 0.38 15.06
CA VAL A 382 -13.21 1.56 15.43
C VAL A 382 -13.69 2.79 14.65
N LEU A 383 -13.92 2.67 13.34
CA LEU A 383 -14.44 3.75 12.51
C LEU A 383 -15.85 4.19 12.97
N LEU A 384 -16.76 3.22 13.17
CA LEU A 384 -18.11 3.48 13.65
C LEU A 384 -18.13 4.11 15.05
N ARG A 385 -17.19 3.72 15.92
CA ARG A 385 -17.01 4.34 17.24
C ARG A 385 -16.56 5.80 17.12
N GLY A 386 -15.62 6.09 16.22
CA GLY A 386 -15.18 7.46 15.91
C GLY A 386 -16.35 8.34 15.43
N ILE A 387 -17.18 7.82 14.51
CA ILE A 387 -18.40 8.48 14.02
C ILE A 387 -19.40 8.71 15.17
N GLN A 388 -19.65 7.68 15.99
CA GLN A 388 -20.63 7.75 17.09
C GLN A 388 -20.23 8.75 18.17
N GLN A 389 -18.94 8.84 18.51
CA GLN A 389 -18.45 9.81 19.49
C GLN A 389 -18.42 11.24 18.93
N ASN A 390 -18.38 11.39 17.61
CA ASN A 390 -18.23 12.68 16.94
C ASN A 390 -19.26 12.87 15.80
N PRO A 391 -20.58 12.84 16.10
CA PRO A 391 -21.63 12.99 15.10
C PRO A 391 -21.69 14.38 14.47
N ASP A 392 -20.91 15.32 15.00
CA ASP A 392 -20.72 16.71 14.56
C ASP A 392 -19.39 16.94 13.82
N ALA A 393 -18.63 15.88 13.51
CA ALA A 393 -17.38 16.01 12.76
C ALA A 393 -17.59 16.56 11.35
N ASP A 394 -16.68 17.42 10.90
CA ASP A 394 -16.64 17.92 9.52
C ASP A 394 -15.95 16.90 8.60
N LEU A 395 -14.96 16.18 9.12
CA LEU A 395 -14.23 15.12 8.43
C LEU A 395 -13.97 13.92 9.36
N VAL A 396 -14.26 12.72 8.85
CA VAL A 396 -13.80 11.45 9.43
C VAL A 396 -12.90 10.74 8.41
N LEU A 397 -11.71 10.37 8.85
CA LEU A 397 -10.74 9.56 8.10
C LEU A 397 -10.74 8.15 8.69
N GLY A 398 -10.90 7.14 7.82
CA GLY A 398 -10.85 5.72 8.16
C GLY A 398 -9.92 4.95 7.23
N TYR A 399 -9.49 3.77 7.68
CA TYR A 399 -8.64 2.85 6.93
C TYR A 399 -9.11 1.42 7.17
N LEU A 400 -9.23 0.65 6.09
CA LEU A 400 -9.43 -0.79 6.11
C LEU A 400 -8.27 -1.43 5.34
N GLU A 401 -7.65 -2.45 5.93
CA GLU A 401 -6.46 -3.12 5.35
C GLU A 401 -6.80 -4.06 4.20
N GLN A 402 -8.07 -4.38 4.00
CA GLN A 402 -8.50 -5.21 2.90
C GLN A 402 -8.92 -4.34 1.71
N PRO A 403 -8.57 -4.74 0.48
CA PRO A 403 -8.12 -6.09 0.06
C PRO A 403 -6.58 -6.34 -0.04
N ASP A 404 -5.71 -5.42 0.38
CA ASP A 404 -4.24 -5.56 0.29
C ASP A 404 -3.72 -6.91 0.81
N GLY A 405 -3.99 -7.23 2.08
CA GLY A 405 -3.46 -8.44 2.71
C GLY A 405 -3.87 -9.74 1.99
N ALA A 406 -5.11 -9.80 1.50
CA ALA A 406 -5.58 -10.95 0.73
C ALA A 406 -4.90 -11.02 -0.64
N GLN A 407 -4.70 -9.90 -1.33
CA GLN A 407 -4.02 -9.90 -2.63
C GLN A 407 -2.54 -10.27 -2.51
N HIS A 408 -1.84 -9.81 -1.47
CA HIS A 408 -0.49 -10.31 -1.18
C HIS A 408 -0.47 -11.83 -1.09
N GLN A 409 -1.35 -12.42 -0.28
CA GLN A 409 -1.32 -13.84 0.04
C GLN A 409 -2.00 -14.75 -0.99
N PHE A 410 -2.91 -14.23 -1.83
CA PHE A 410 -3.78 -15.05 -2.68
C PHE A 410 -3.93 -14.56 -4.14
N LEU A 411 -3.22 -13.53 -4.60
CA LEU A 411 -3.29 -13.08 -6.02
C LEU A 411 -2.52 -14.02 -6.98
N LEU A 412 -2.88 -15.30 -7.00
CA LEU A 412 -2.34 -16.35 -7.85
C LEU A 412 -3.07 -16.36 -9.20
N THR A 413 -2.62 -15.51 -10.12
CA THR A 413 -3.28 -15.27 -11.41
C THR A 413 -2.37 -15.44 -12.62
N ASP A 414 -1.06 -15.49 -12.42
CA ASP A 414 -0.08 -15.68 -13.50
C ASP A 414 0.42 -17.14 -13.56
N PRO A 415 0.50 -17.77 -14.74
CA PRO A 415 0.99 -19.15 -14.88
C PRO A 415 2.45 -19.34 -14.45
N ARG A 416 3.24 -18.28 -14.27
CA ARG A 416 4.63 -18.36 -13.78
C ARG A 416 4.71 -18.45 -12.26
N GLN A 417 3.62 -18.22 -11.54
CA GLN A 417 3.57 -18.34 -10.09
C GLN A 417 3.48 -19.81 -9.66
N ALA A 418 4.30 -20.20 -8.69
CA ALA A 418 4.34 -21.56 -8.17
C ALA A 418 3.20 -21.79 -7.17
N THR A 419 2.40 -22.84 -7.34
CA THR A 419 1.40 -23.24 -6.32
C THR A 419 2.04 -23.91 -5.09
N ASP A 420 3.23 -24.49 -5.28
CA ASP A 420 4.09 -24.97 -4.19
C ASP A 420 5.42 -24.20 -4.25
N PRO A 421 5.64 -23.21 -3.34
CA PRO A 421 6.86 -22.41 -3.30
C PRO A 421 8.16 -23.21 -3.13
N SER A 422 8.08 -24.46 -2.66
CA SER A 422 9.23 -25.36 -2.53
C SER A 422 9.55 -26.14 -3.81
N ASN A 423 8.63 -26.10 -4.79
CA ASN A 423 8.72 -26.86 -6.03
C ASN A 423 8.68 -25.92 -7.24
N PRO A 424 9.83 -25.61 -7.87
CA PRO A 424 9.88 -24.72 -9.03
C PRO A 424 9.18 -25.28 -10.28
N ASN A 425 8.73 -26.54 -10.27
CA ASN A 425 7.95 -27.13 -11.36
C ASN A 425 6.44 -26.97 -11.17
N SER A 426 5.97 -26.39 -10.07
CA SER A 426 4.54 -26.15 -9.78
C SER A 426 3.98 -24.89 -10.50
N ILE A 427 4.49 -24.62 -11.69
CA ILE A 427 4.13 -23.48 -12.56
C ILE A 427 3.49 -23.99 -13.86
N GLY A 428 2.73 -23.14 -14.54
CA GLY A 428 2.06 -23.44 -15.80
C GLY A 428 1.18 -24.69 -15.69
N GLY A 429 1.40 -25.67 -16.55
CA GLY A 429 0.69 -26.96 -16.47
C GLY A 429 0.99 -27.80 -15.20
N GLY A 430 1.92 -27.37 -14.36
CA GLY A 430 2.22 -27.98 -13.05
C GLY A 430 1.54 -27.30 -11.87
N GLN A 431 0.82 -26.19 -12.06
CA GLN A 431 0.01 -25.56 -11.03
C GLN A 431 -1.10 -26.50 -10.55
N ASP A 432 -1.48 -26.41 -9.27
CA ASP A 432 -2.71 -27.02 -8.75
C ASP A 432 -3.93 -26.13 -9.10
N PRO A 433 -4.80 -26.55 -10.05
CA PRO A 433 -5.95 -25.74 -10.44
C PRO A 433 -6.94 -25.52 -9.30
N ALA A 434 -7.06 -26.47 -8.38
CA ALA A 434 -7.98 -26.33 -7.25
C ALA A 434 -7.50 -25.27 -6.26
N GLN A 435 -6.18 -25.04 -6.15
CA GLN A 435 -5.64 -23.97 -5.32
C GLN A 435 -5.81 -22.60 -5.99
N VAL A 436 -5.59 -22.52 -7.31
CA VAL A 436 -5.85 -21.30 -8.10
C VAL A 436 -7.30 -20.84 -7.90
N ASP A 437 -8.27 -21.75 -8.03
CA ASP A 437 -9.69 -21.43 -7.86
C ASP A 437 -9.99 -20.93 -6.43
N ARG A 438 -9.49 -21.61 -5.39
CA ARG A 438 -9.70 -21.19 -3.99
C ARG A 438 -9.11 -19.81 -3.69
N PHE A 439 -7.93 -19.52 -4.24
CA PHE A 439 -7.24 -18.26 -4.00
C PHE A 439 -7.97 -17.07 -4.64
N GLN A 440 -8.59 -17.27 -5.80
CA GLN A 440 -9.49 -16.28 -6.39
C GLN A 440 -10.70 -16.01 -5.50
N ASP A 441 -11.27 -17.05 -4.87
CA ASP A 441 -12.38 -16.90 -3.93
C ASP A 441 -11.97 -16.10 -2.68
N TYR A 442 -10.78 -16.31 -2.12
CA TYR A 442 -10.30 -15.53 -0.96
C TYR A 442 -10.06 -14.04 -1.30
N VAL A 443 -9.56 -13.73 -2.49
CA VAL A 443 -9.44 -12.32 -2.94
C VAL A 443 -10.84 -11.71 -3.07
N LEU A 444 -11.80 -12.41 -3.69
CA LEU A 444 -13.18 -11.93 -3.77
C LEU A 444 -13.80 -11.70 -2.39
N HIS A 445 -13.59 -12.64 -1.45
CA HIS A 445 -14.09 -12.55 -0.08
C HIS A 445 -13.61 -11.27 0.62
N ALA A 446 -12.33 -10.91 0.47
CA ALA A 446 -11.80 -9.66 1.01
C ALA A 446 -12.52 -8.41 0.49
N TYR A 447 -12.81 -8.34 -0.81
CA TYR A 447 -13.60 -7.24 -1.38
C TYR A 447 -15.05 -7.24 -0.87
N GLN A 448 -15.66 -8.42 -0.67
CA GLN A 448 -17.01 -8.55 -0.12
C GLN A 448 -17.07 -8.05 1.33
N VAL A 449 -16.13 -8.46 2.18
CA VAL A 449 -16.04 -8.02 3.57
C VAL A 449 -15.77 -6.51 3.68
N ALA A 450 -14.89 -5.96 2.83
CA ALA A 450 -14.68 -4.51 2.74
C ALA A 450 -15.94 -3.78 2.27
N SER A 451 -16.69 -4.33 1.31
CA SER A 451 -17.96 -3.78 0.87
C SER A 451 -19.03 -3.78 1.97
N ASP A 452 -19.11 -4.84 2.76
CA ASP A 452 -20.02 -4.92 3.90
C ASP A 452 -19.64 -3.91 5.00
N ALA A 453 -18.36 -3.68 5.24
CA ALA A 453 -17.88 -2.62 6.14
C ALA A 453 -18.34 -1.23 5.68
N VAL A 454 -18.23 -0.92 4.39
CA VAL A 454 -18.73 0.33 3.81
C VAL A 454 -20.25 0.44 3.96
N GLN A 455 -21.01 -0.65 3.77
CA GLN A 455 -22.45 -0.64 4.00
C GLN A 455 -22.80 -0.31 5.47
N ARG A 456 -22.05 -0.84 6.44
CA ARG A 456 -22.25 -0.51 7.86
C ARG A 456 -22.03 0.97 8.14
N VAL A 457 -21.11 1.64 7.44
CA VAL A 457 -20.92 3.10 7.53
C VAL A 457 -22.12 3.84 6.93
N ILE A 458 -22.60 3.43 5.75
CA ILE A 458 -23.81 3.98 5.12
C ILE A 458 -25.01 3.87 6.08
N ASP A 459 -25.20 2.71 6.71
CA ASP A 459 -26.28 2.48 7.67
C ASP A 459 -26.16 3.38 8.90
N ALA A 460 -24.93 3.63 9.38
CA ALA A 460 -24.66 4.44 10.55
C ALA A 460 -24.96 5.93 10.34
N VAL A 461 -24.67 6.46 9.14
CA VAL A 461 -25.01 7.85 8.78
C VAL A 461 -26.46 7.99 8.30
N GLY A 462 -27.07 6.88 7.86
CA GLY A 462 -28.41 6.83 7.31
C GLY A 462 -28.49 7.43 5.89
N VAL A 463 -29.65 7.28 5.28
CA VAL A 463 -29.94 7.78 3.93
C VAL A 463 -31.18 8.68 3.93
N ASP A 464 -31.31 9.51 2.89
CA ASP A 464 -32.50 10.31 2.63
C ASP A 464 -33.63 9.49 1.94
N GLU A 465 -34.72 10.17 1.55
CA GLU A 465 -35.86 9.52 0.87
C GLU A 465 -35.51 8.92 -0.50
N ALA A 466 -34.43 9.41 -1.15
CA ALA A 466 -33.94 8.92 -2.43
C ALA A 466 -32.88 7.81 -2.27
N GLY A 467 -32.49 7.48 -1.03
CA GLY A 467 -31.46 6.48 -0.74
C GLY A 467 -30.04 7.02 -0.79
N VAL A 468 -29.85 8.34 -0.86
CA VAL A 468 -28.52 8.98 -0.83
C VAL A 468 -28.06 9.06 0.63
N PRO A 469 -26.82 8.66 0.95
CA PRO A 469 -26.28 8.81 2.31
C PRO A 469 -26.33 10.25 2.81
N ASN A 470 -26.59 10.45 4.11
CA ASN A 470 -26.65 11.78 4.73
C ASN A 470 -25.27 12.44 4.88
N SER A 471 -24.20 11.72 4.56
CA SER A 471 -22.80 12.16 4.56
C SER A 471 -22.22 11.97 3.16
N ASN A 472 -21.25 12.79 2.78
CA ASN A 472 -20.37 12.47 1.67
C ASN A 472 -19.46 11.30 2.09
N ILE A 473 -19.52 10.20 1.36
CA ILE A 473 -18.67 9.03 1.57
C ILE A 473 -17.75 8.92 0.36
N VAL A 474 -16.47 9.08 0.60
CA VAL A 474 -15.39 8.93 -0.38
C VAL A 474 -14.60 7.68 -0.04
N ILE A 475 -14.58 6.73 -0.97
CA ILE A 475 -13.71 5.56 -0.92
C ILE A 475 -12.51 5.86 -1.81
N THR A 476 -11.32 5.79 -1.25
CA THR A 476 -10.07 5.90 -2.01
C THR A 476 -9.23 4.66 -1.75
N SER A 477 -8.40 4.29 -2.71
CA SER A 477 -7.30 3.35 -2.48
C SER A 477 -5.97 4.08 -2.67
N ASP A 478 -4.96 3.58 -2.00
CA ASP A 478 -3.60 4.07 -1.96
C ASP A 478 -2.68 3.42 -3.01
N HIS A 479 -3.08 2.26 -3.55
CA HIS A 479 -2.47 1.64 -4.74
C HIS A 479 -3.37 0.58 -5.37
N GLY A 480 -2.95 0.06 -6.52
CA GLY A 480 -3.42 -1.20 -7.09
C GLY A 480 -2.50 -2.38 -6.73
N PHE A 481 -2.61 -3.48 -7.47
CA PHE A 481 -1.82 -4.70 -7.29
C PHE A 481 -1.47 -5.37 -8.61
N ALA A 482 -0.31 -6.01 -8.65
CA ALA A 482 0.11 -6.90 -9.72
C ALA A 482 0.52 -8.27 -9.15
N PRO A 483 0.31 -9.37 -9.91
CA PRO A 483 0.93 -10.64 -9.58
C PRO A 483 2.45 -10.55 -9.79
N PHE A 484 3.21 -11.26 -8.96
CA PHE A 484 4.65 -11.45 -9.16
C PHE A 484 5.04 -12.91 -9.06
N TYR A 485 6.06 -13.31 -9.82
CA TYR A 485 6.51 -14.69 -9.96
C TYR A 485 8.01 -14.86 -9.69
N THR A 486 8.72 -13.78 -9.32
CA THR A 486 10.14 -13.83 -8.98
C THR A 486 10.45 -12.95 -7.77
N ALA A 487 11.06 -13.58 -6.76
CA ALA A 487 11.65 -12.88 -5.63
C ALA A 487 13.09 -12.47 -5.97
N VAL A 488 13.48 -11.24 -5.61
CA VAL A 488 14.78 -10.63 -5.93
C VAL A 488 15.58 -10.36 -4.66
N HIS A 489 16.84 -10.80 -4.62
CA HIS A 489 17.73 -10.61 -3.48
C HIS A 489 18.67 -9.41 -3.70
N MET A 490 18.23 -8.19 -3.37
CA MET A 490 19.00 -6.96 -3.61
C MET A 490 20.39 -6.95 -2.94
N ASN A 491 20.50 -7.50 -1.73
CA ASN A 491 21.82 -7.59 -1.06
C ASN A 491 22.78 -8.52 -1.80
N ASN A 492 22.29 -9.58 -2.45
CA ASN A 492 23.10 -10.47 -3.28
C ASN A 492 23.53 -9.76 -4.56
N ILE A 493 22.66 -8.95 -5.17
CA ILE A 493 23.00 -8.10 -6.32
C ILE A 493 24.16 -7.17 -5.97
N LEU A 494 24.07 -6.41 -4.86
CA LEU A 494 25.14 -5.49 -4.44
C LEU A 494 26.44 -6.24 -4.11
N ALA A 495 26.35 -7.36 -3.40
CA ALA A 495 27.53 -8.16 -3.05
C ALA A 495 28.21 -8.77 -4.28
N ASN A 496 27.45 -9.33 -5.22
CA ASN A 496 27.96 -9.92 -6.46
C ASN A 496 28.60 -8.85 -7.37
N ALA A 497 28.09 -7.61 -7.36
CA ALA A 497 28.69 -6.47 -8.04
C ALA A 497 29.94 -5.90 -7.34
N GLY A 498 30.30 -6.42 -6.15
CA GLY A 498 31.53 -6.07 -5.44
C GLY A 498 31.44 -4.82 -4.55
N PHE A 499 30.23 -4.35 -4.21
CA PHE A 499 30.06 -3.24 -3.29
C PHE A 499 30.43 -3.63 -1.84
N ASP A 500 31.05 -2.71 -1.11
CA ASP A 500 31.18 -2.84 0.35
C ASP A 500 29.85 -2.49 1.01
N LEU A 501 29.20 -3.48 1.63
CA LEU A 501 27.88 -3.30 2.27
C LEU A 501 27.92 -2.41 3.52
N ASN A 502 29.10 -2.00 4.00
CA ASN A 502 29.24 -0.96 5.02
C ASN A 502 29.27 0.46 4.42
N GLN A 503 29.46 0.58 3.10
CA GLN A 503 29.46 1.84 2.36
C GLN A 503 28.18 2.04 1.55
N VAL A 504 27.59 0.96 1.04
CA VAL A 504 26.37 0.99 0.22
C VAL A 504 25.35 0.01 0.80
N ARG A 505 24.12 0.47 1.02
CA ARG A 505 23.05 -0.35 1.61
C ARG A 505 21.74 -0.16 0.87
N ALA A 506 21.07 -1.27 0.58
CA ALA A 506 19.70 -1.26 0.09
C ALA A 506 18.69 -1.30 1.25
N VAL A 507 17.60 -0.54 1.10
CA VAL A 507 16.37 -0.68 1.89
C VAL A 507 15.23 -0.87 0.90
N THR A 508 14.60 -2.03 0.93
CA THR A 508 13.53 -2.42 0.01
C THR A 508 12.16 -2.24 0.67
N SER A 509 11.15 -2.00 -0.17
CA SER A 509 9.74 -1.98 0.21
C SER A 509 8.92 -2.37 -1.02
N GLY A 510 8.35 -3.56 -1.02
CA GLY A 510 7.76 -4.19 -2.19
C GLY A 510 8.77 -4.28 -3.36
N PRO A 511 8.43 -3.79 -4.57
CA PRO A 511 9.31 -3.71 -5.73
C PRO A 511 10.15 -2.42 -5.77
N ALA A 512 10.01 -1.52 -4.80
CA ALA A 512 10.81 -0.32 -4.71
C ALA A 512 12.07 -0.54 -3.85
N VAL A 513 13.18 0.11 -4.24
CA VAL A 513 14.42 0.08 -3.47
C VAL A 513 15.04 1.48 -3.35
N ASN A 514 15.41 1.83 -2.12
CA ASN A 514 16.31 2.93 -1.83
C ASN A 514 17.74 2.39 -1.62
N ILE A 515 18.71 2.93 -2.36
CA ILE A 515 20.14 2.65 -2.17
C ILE A 515 20.79 3.85 -1.50
N TYR A 516 21.35 3.63 -0.30
CA TYR A 516 22.03 4.66 0.49
C TYR A 516 23.54 4.46 0.49
N ILE A 517 24.27 5.57 0.46
CA ILE A 517 25.72 5.67 0.60
C ILE A 517 26.04 6.20 2.01
N ASN A 518 26.95 5.55 2.73
CA ASN A 518 27.37 5.94 4.08
C ASN A 518 28.34 7.14 4.02
N LEU A 519 27.81 8.34 3.83
CA LEU A 519 28.51 9.57 3.48
C LEU A 519 29.02 10.33 4.71
N LYS A 520 30.30 10.73 4.68
CA LYS A 520 30.88 11.62 5.69
C LYS A 520 30.21 12.99 5.70
N GLY A 521 29.74 13.38 6.88
CA GLY A 521 29.05 14.67 7.09
C GLY A 521 27.53 14.58 6.98
N ARG A 522 26.97 13.49 6.45
CA ARG A 522 25.54 13.20 6.46
C ARG A 522 25.19 12.15 7.52
N GLU A 523 25.84 11.00 7.54
CA GLU A 523 25.65 9.98 8.57
C GLU A 523 26.64 10.18 9.74
N PRO A 524 26.26 9.87 11.00
CA PRO A 524 27.13 10.08 12.17
C PRO A 524 28.50 9.40 12.09
N ASN A 525 28.58 8.24 11.42
CA ASN A 525 29.80 7.46 11.24
C ASN A 525 30.11 7.22 9.75
N GLY A 526 29.80 8.21 8.90
CA GLY A 526 30.05 8.17 7.46
C GLY A 526 31.45 7.68 7.12
N THR A 527 31.56 6.82 6.11
CA THR A 527 32.84 6.23 5.67
C THR A 527 33.30 6.74 4.30
N VAL A 528 32.37 7.10 3.42
CA VAL A 528 32.63 7.57 2.05
C VAL A 528 32.90 9.08 2.07
N GLU A 529 34.00 9.53 1.47
CA GLU A 529 34.29 10.96 1.35
C GLU A 529 33.40 11.63 0.28
N PRO A 530 33.01 12.92 0.43
CA PRO A 530 32.22 13.62 -0.59
C PRO A 530 32.86 13.60 -1.99
N SER A 531 34.19 13.57 -2.07
CA SER A 531 34.92 13.45 -3.34
C SER A 531 34.79 12.09 -4.03
N GLU A 532 34.41 11.04 -3.30
CA GLU A 532 34.22 9.67 -3.79
C GLU A 532 32.75 9.39 -4.16
N TYR A 533 31.82 10.16 -3.59
CA TYR A 533 30.38 9.96 -3.68
C TYR A 533 29.88 9.86 -5.12
N GLN A 534 30.24 10.83 -5.98
CA GLN A 534 29.71 10.90 -7.36
C GLN A 534 30.09 9.64 -8.17
N ALA A 535 31.32 9.16 -8.03
CA ALA A 535 31.77 7.96 -8.72
C ALA A 535 31.05 6.71 -8.21
N LEU A 536 30.85 6.62 -6.88
CA LEU A 536 30.17 5.48 -6.27
C LEU A 536 28.67 5.44 -6.64
N GLN A 537 28.00 6.59 -6.64
CA GLN A 537 26.61 6.71 -7.09
C GLN A 537 26.45 6.28 -8.56
N GLN A 538 27.33 6.74 -9.44
CA GLN A 538 27.34 6.33 -10.85
C GLN A 538 27.56 4.83 -11.03
N GLN A 539 28.41 4.22 -10.19
CA GLN A 539 28.62 2.77 -10.21
C GLN A 539 27.35 2.01 -9.79
N VAL A 540 26.65 2.49 -8.76
CA VAL A 540 25.35 1.94 -8.33
C VAL A 540 24.35 2.01 -9.48
N VAL A 541 24.13 3.20 -10.06
CA VAL A 541 23.18 3.39 -11.16
C VAL A 541 23.52 2.49 -12.35
N SER A 542 24.80 2.45 -12.77
CA SER A 542 25.24 1.60 -13.87
C SER A 542 25.05 0.11 -13.60
N THR A 543 25.14 -0.33 -12.34
CA THR A 543 24.85 -1.73 -11.97
C THR A 543 23.37 -2.01 -12.10
N LEU A 544 22.50 -1.14 -11.58
CA LEU A 544 21.06 -1.32 -11.68
C LEU A 544 20.58 -1.34 -13.14
N THR A 545 21.08 -0.43 -13.98
CA THR A 545 20.75 -0.35 -15.41
C THR A 545 21.17 -1.59 -16.20
N GLY A 546 22.23 -2.30 -15.77
CA GLY A 546 22.76 -3.45 -16.49
C GLY A 546 22.14 -4.80 -16.10
N LEU A 547 21.19 -4.85 -15.15
CA LEU A 547 20.61 -6.09 -14.67
C LEU A 547 19.43 -6.56 -15.53
N GLN A 548 19.48 -7.81 -15.95
CA GLN A 548 18.49 -8.46 -16.79
C GLN A 548 18.16 -9.86 -16.27
N ASP A 549 16.99 -10.38 -16.61
CA ASP A 549 16.63 -11.79 -16.41
C ASP A 549 16.68 -12.54 -17.74
N GLU A 550 17.69 -13.42 -17.88
CA GLU A 550 17.91 -14.22 -19.09
C GLU A 550 17.06 -15.51 -19.12
N ASN A 551 16.24 -15.79 -18.09
CA ASN A 551 15.41 -16.99 -18.04
C ASN A 551 14.06 -16.78 -18.71
N PHE A 552 13.94 -17.23 -19.96
CA PHE A 552 12.73 -17.14 -20.79
C PHE A 552 11.50 -17.93 -20.31
N ILE A 553 11.62 -18.67 -19.20
CA ILE A 553 10.43 -19.21 -18.51
C ILE A 553 9.68 -18.08 -17.78
N TYR A 554 10.41 -17.05 -17.32
CA TYR A 554 9.88 -15.95 -16.53
C TYR A 554 9.92 -14.62 -17.28
N ALA A 555 11.01 -14.33 -18.01
CA ALA A 555 11.18 -13.17 -18.87
C ALA A 555 10.52 -13.40 -20.25
N SER A 556 9.63 -12.50 -20.68
CA SER A 556 8.90 -12.63 -21.94
C SER A 556 9.69 -12.20 -23.18
N GLU A 557 10.85 -11.57 -23.01
CA GLU A 557 11.66 -10.98 -24.09
C GLU A 557 13.14 -11.31 -23.94
N GLU A 558 13.85 -11.37 -25.08
CA GLU A 558 15.32 -11.35 -25.11
C GLU A 558 15.79 -10.00 -24.53
N ASP A 559 16.58 -10.04 -23.45
CA ASP A 559 17.14 -8.89 -22.72
C ASP A 559 16.15 -8.10 -21.84
N PHE A 560 15.23 -8.80 -21.14
CA PHE A 560 14.27 -8.17 -20.22
C PHE A 560 14.95 -7.48 -19.03
N ALA A 561 14.83 -6.15 -18.95
CA ALA A 561 15.38 -5.33 -17.88
C ALA A 561 14.69 -5.63 -16.54
N LEU A 562 15.50 -5.80 -15.48
CA LEU A 562 14.99 -6.08 -14.14
C LEU A 562 14.34 -4.86 -13.48
N PHE A 563 14.84 -3.66 -13.79
CA PHE A 563 14.36 -2.38 -13.27
C PHE A 563 13.70 -1.58 -14.37
N ASP A 564 12.48 -1.11 -14.11
CA ASP A 564 11.69 -0.29 -15.03
C ASP A 564 12.08 1.20 -14.94
N LYS A 565 12.20 1.71 -13.71
CA LYS A 565 12.60 3.10 -13.45
C LYS A 565 13.80 3.15 -12.50
N ILE A 566 14.76 4.02 -12.79
CA ILE A 566 15.93 4.29 -11.94
C ILE A 566 16.11 5.81 -11.84
N TYR A 567 16.07 6.32 -10.62
CA TYR A 567 16.25 7.73 -10.30
C TYR A 567 17.53 7.92 -9.49
N GLN A 568 18.32 8.91 -9.87
CA GLN A 568 19.55 9.28 -9.18
C GLN A 568 19.39 10.63 -8.48
N ARG A 569 19.96 10.77 -7.28
CA ARG A 569 19.99 12.07 -6.59
C ARG A 569 20.73 13.12 -7.45
N PRO A 570 20.13 14.30 -7.73
CA PRO A 570 20.64 15.25 -8.72
C PRO A 570 21.77 16.14 -8.15
N ILE A 571 22.94 15.55 -7.95
CA ILE A 571 24.07 16.24 -7.34
C ILE A 571 24.85 17.13 -8.32
N PRO A 572 25.40 18.28 -7.86
CA PRO A 572 26.33 19.07 -8.66
C PRO A 572 27.69 18.36 -8.79
N SER A 573 28.55 18.86 -9.69
CA SER A 573 29.91 18.36 -9.83
C SER A 573 30.76 18.69 -8.59
N ASN A 574 31.52 17.70 -8.08
CA ASN A 574 32.32 17.81 -6.85
C ASN A 574 31.50 18.31 -5.64
N PRO A 575 30.42 17.61 -5.27
CA PRO A 575 29.51 18.10 -4.26
C PRO A 575 30.13 18.03 -2.86
N THR A 576 29.80 18.99 -2.00
CA THR A 576 30.00 18.87 -0.56
C THR A 576 28.90 17.99 0.05
N ALA A 577 29.09 17.52 1.29
CA ALA A 577 28.01 16.81 2.00
C ALA A 577 26.73 17.66 2.12
N GLN A 578 26.89 18.97 2.24
CA GLN A 578 25.78 19.93 2.29
C GLN A 578 25.03 20.00 0.96
N ASP A 579 25.76 20.02 -0.17
CA ASP A 579 25.15 20.01 -1.50
C ASP A 579 24.37 18.72 -1.73
N ILE A 580 24.88 17.57 -1.24
CA ILE A 580 24.20 16.28 -1.37
C ILE A 580 22.92 16.25 -0.53
N ILE A 581 22.93 16.76 0.71
CA ILE A 581 21.73 16.82 1.56
C ILE A 581 20.64 17.69 0.93
N ASN A 582 21.03 18.80 0.28
CA ASN A 582 20.09 19.73 -0.35
C ASN A 582 19.62 19.28 -1.74
N ALA A 583 20.23 18.25 -2.34
CA ALA A 583 19.95 17.85 -3.71
C ALA A 583 18.64 17.06 -3.78
N THR A 584 17.57 17.73 -4.17
CA THR A 584 16.21 17.17 -4.37
C THR A 584 15.75 17.33 -5.82
N SER A 585 14.72 16.57 -6.20
CA SER A 585 14.01 16.69 -7.47
C SER A 585 12.51 16.43 -7.27
N GLN A 586 11.74 16.39 -8.35
CA GLN A 586 10.32 15.96 -8.30
C GLN A 586 10.13 14.51 -7.78
N PHE A 587 11.17 13.67 -7.81
CA PHE A 587 11.14 12.27 -7.33
C PHE A 587 12.03 12.01 -6.11
N ILE A 588 13.09 12.80 -5.93
CA ILE A 588 14.06 12.62 -4.86
C ILE A 588 13.79 13.66 -3.76
N GLY A 589 13.24 13.21 -2.63
CA GLY A 589 13.07 13.99 -1.40
C GLY A 589 14.36 14.09 -0.58
N GLN A 590 14.23 14.61 0.64
CA GLN A 590 15.35 14.73 1.57
C GLN A 590 15.87 13.34 1.94
N ASP A 591 14.99 12.43 2.36
CA ASP A 591 15.34 11.10 2.85
C ASP A 591 15.27 9.99 1.79
N THR A 592 15.09 10.35 0.52
CA THR A 592 15.20 9.40 -0.59
C THR A 592 16.62 8.84 -0.73
N GLY A 593 16.77 7.60 -1.18
CA GLY A 593 18.07 7.00 -1.46
C GLY A 593 18.93 7.84 -2.42
N ASP A 594 20.24 7.63 -2.36
CA ASP A 594 21.20 8.19 -3.32
C ASP A 594 21.00 7.62 -4.74
N GLY A 595 20.46 6.40 -4.81
CA GLY A 595 19.71 5.89 -5.95
C GLY A 595 18.38 5.33 -5.48
N PHE A 596 17.35 5.48 -6.31
CA PHE A 596 16.04 4.88 -6.09
C PHE A 596 15.64 4.13 -7.36
N ALA A 597 15.07 2.93 -7.23
CA ALA A 597 14.64 2.17 -8.39
C ALA A 597 13.37 1.37 -8.13
N LEU A 598 12.63 1.12 -9.20
CA LEU A 598 11.43 0.29 -9.24
C LEU A 598 11.71 -0.93 -10.11
N LEU A 599 11.39 -2.12 -9.60
CA LEU A 599 11.44 -3.34 -10.40
C LEU A 599 10.39 -3.31 -11.51
N SER A 600 10.65 -4.04 -12.59
CA SER A 600 9.64 -4.37 -13.60
C SER A 600 8.55 -5.27 -13.03
N LEU A 601 7.35 -5.27 -13.63
CA LEU A 601 6.27 -6.18 -13.25
C LEU A 601 6.74 -7.64 -13.26
N GLY A 602 6.22 -8.43 -12.31
CA GLY A 602 6.59 -9.84 -12.13
C GLY A 602 7.69 -10.09 -11.09
N TYR A 603 8.38 -9.04 -10.62
CA TYR A 603 9.49 -9.12 -9.67
C TYR A 603 9.19 -8.36 -8.37
N ASN A 604 9.68 -8.86 -7.24
CA ASN A 604 9.50 -8.23 -5.93
C ASN A 604 10.70 -8.51 -5.00
N PHE A 605 11.08 -7.56 -4.12
CA PHE A 605 12.18 -7.78 -3.17
C PHE A 605 11.75 -8.47 -1.88
N ASP A 606 10.55 -8.14 -1.40
CA ASP A 606 10.18 -8.35 -0.01
C ASP A 606 9.80 -9.80 0.33
N GLY A 607 9.88 -10.10 1.63
CA GLY A 607 9.58 -11.40 2.25
C GLY A 607 10.84 -12.14 2.68
N PHE A 608 10.97 -12.43 3.98
CA PHE A 608 11.91 -13.47 4.42
C PHE A 608 11.39 -14.80 3.90
N GLN A 609 12.03 -15.30 2.84
CA GLN A 609 11.68 -16.57 2.24
C GLN A 609 12.93 -17.42 2.02
N PRO A 610 12.85 -18.75 2.20
CA PRO A 610 13.91 -19.64 1.77
C PRO A 610 14.21 -19.41 0.29
N SER A 611 15.49 -19.33 -0.07
CA SER A 611 15.88 -19.22 -1.47
C SER A 611 15.66 -20.56 -2.17
N VAL A 612 14.75 -20.58 -3.14
CA VAL A 612 14.41 -21.73 -3.98
C VAL A 612 14.76 -21.37 -5.41
N GLN A 613 15.70 -22.12 -5.99
CA GLN A 613 16.14 -21.92 -7.37
C GLN A 613 14.96 -22.07 -8.34
N ARG A 614 14.75 -21.07 -9.21
CA ARG A 614 13.67 -21.14 -10.20
C ARG A 614 13.99 -22.17 -11.26
N LYS A 615 12.94 -22.70 -11.89
CA LYS A 615 13.07 -23.62 -13.02
C LYS A 615 13.83 -22.95 -14.16
N GLY A 616 14.91 -23.58 -14.64
CA GLY A 616 15.68 -23.08 -15.78
C GLY A 616 16.80 -22.09 -15.44
N ASP A 617 16.86 -21.59 -14.19
CA ASP A 617 18.01 -20.78 -13.76
C ASP A 617 19.26 -21.66 -13.75
N GLU A 618 20.31 -21.23 -14.46
CA GLU A 618 21.67 -21.73 -14.26
C GLU A 618 22.37 -20.83 -13.23
N VAL A 619 23.17 -21.40 -12.33
CA VAL A 619 24.01 -20.57 -11.43
C VAL A 619 25.25 -20.16 -12.23
N PRO A 620 25.43 -18.87 -12.59
CA PRO A 620 26.55 -18.48 -13.45
C PRO A 620 27.90 -18.74 -12.77
N PRO A 621 28.95 -19.15 -13.51
CA PRO A 621 30.27 -19.33 -12.94
C PRO A 621 30.84 -18.00 -12.41
N GLY A 622 30.86 -17.82 -11.08
CA GLY A 622 31.41 -16.63 -10.43
C GLY A 622 30.44 -15.90 -9.51
N GLU A 623 29.13 -16.14 -9.64
CA GLU A 623 28.16 -15.68 -8.66
C GLU A 623 28.27 -16.53 -7.39
N GLN A 624 28.43 -15.87 -6.25
CA GLN A 624 28.56 -16.56 -4.97
C GLN A 624 27.20 -16.87 -4.35
N GLN A 625 26.15 -16.14 -4.74
CA GLN A 625 24.79 -16.23 -4.21
C GLN A 625 23.76 -15.96 -5.31
N PRO A 626 22.64 -16.72 -5.37
CA PRO A 626 21.57 -16.49 -6.34
C PRO A 626 20.87 -15.15 -6.09
N ILE A 627 20.55 -14.42 -7.15
CA ILE A 627 19.81 -13.14 -7.05
C ILE A 627 18.29 -13.31 -7.24
N PHE A 628 17.84 -14.43 -7.80
CA PHE A 628 16.43 -14.74 -8.02
C PHE A 628 15.98 -15.99 -7.26
N SER A 629 14.70 -16.03 -6.90
CA SER A 629 14.06 -17.17 -6.21
C SER A 629 12.59 -17.30 -6.61
N VAL A 630 12.03 -18.51 -6.44
CA VAL A 630 10.58 -18.71 -6.43
C VAL A 630 9.99 -17.93 -5.24
N PRO A 631 8.89 -17.17 -5.45
CA PRO A 631 8.25 -16.42 -4.38
C PRO A 631 7.36 -17.31 -3.49
N SER A 632 7.17 -16.92 -2.23
CA SER A 632 6.28 -17.59 -1.27
C SER A 632 4.89 -16.94 -1.10
N PHE A 633 4.63 -15.85 -1.81
CA PHE A 633 3.33 -15.16 -1.93
C PHE A 633 3.17 -14.59 -3.34
N TYR A 634 2.05 -13.92 -3.62
CA TYR A 634 1.53 -13.84 -4.99
C TYR A 634 1.27 -12.44 -5.51
N GLY A 635 0.84 -11.50 -4.67
CA GLY A 635 0.61 -10.11 -5.08
C GLY A 635 1.68 -9.14 -4.57
N ALA A 636 1.97 -8.09 -5.33
CA ALA A 636 2.80 -6.97 -4.92
C ALA A 636 2.29 -5.64 -5.49
N HIS A 637 2.73 -4.55 -4.88
CA HIS A 637 2.43 -3.17 -5.26
C HIS A 637 3.65 -2.30 -4.92
N GLY A 638 3.76 -1.10 -5.49
CA GLY A 638 4.94 -0.23 -5.39
C GLY A 638 5.66 0.01 -6.71
N TYR A 639 5.14 -0.56 -7.81
CA TYR A 639 5.61 -0.34 -9.18
C TYR A 639 5.29 1.08 -9.68
N ASP A 640 5.64 1.40 -10.93
CA ASP A 640 5.27 2.67 -11.57
C ASP A 640 3.73 2.86 -11.49
N PRO A 641 3.24 3.96 -10.86
CA PRO A 641 1.81 4.20 -10.69
C PRO A 641 1.04 4.43 -12.01
N ASN A 642 1.73 4.61 -13.13
CA ASN A 642 1.11 4.72 -14.46
C ASN A 642 0.69 3.37 -15.06
N LEU A 643 1.18 2.26 -14.50
CA LEU A 643 0.80 0.91 -14.94
C LEU A 643 -0.70 0.64 -14.65
N PRO A 644 -1.44 -0.01 -15.56
CA PRO A 644 -2.84 -0.36 -15.34
C PRO A 644 -3.10 -1.14 -14.05
N GLU A 645 -2.18 -2.05 -13.68
CA GLU A 645 -2.24 -2.85 -12.46
C GLU A 645 -2.16 -1.99 -11.19
N MET A 646 -1.46 -0.86 -11.24
CA MET A 646 -1.28 0.06 -10.10
C MET A 646 -2.41 1.07 -9.95
N GLN A 647 -3.39 1.06 -10.85
CA GLN A 647 -4.57 1.93 -10.72
C GLN A 647 -5.39 1.53 -9.49
N ALA A 648 -5.43 2.44 -8.52
CA ALA A 648 -6.27 2.37 -7.34
C ALA A 648 -7.74 2.68 -7.69
N SER A 649 -8.68 2.29 -6.83
CA SER A 649 -10.09 2.65 -6.98
C SER A 649 -10.41 3.99 -6.30
N PHE A 650 -11.20 4.84 -6.97
CA PHE A 650 -11.88 5.96 -6.35
C PHE A 650 -13.40 5.80 -6.52
N LEU A 651 -14.14 5.88 -5.42
CA LEU A 651 -15.59 5.89 -5.42
C LEU A 651 -16.12 7.02 -4.53
N ALA A 652 -17.23 7.64 -4.90
CA ALA A 652 -17.85 8.64 -4.03
C ALA A 652 -19.38 8.69 -4.19
N ILE A 653 -20.08 8.87 -3.08
CA ILE A 653 -21.54 9.08 -3.04
C ILE A 653 -21.89 10.03 -1.90
N GLY A 654 -22.94 10.81 -2.05
CA GLY A 654 -23.46 11.67 -0.99
C GLY A 654 -24.10 12.94 -1.53
N PRO A 655 -24.43 13.89 -0.65
CA PRO A 655 -25.13 15.13 -1.02
C PRO A 655 -24.42 15.95 -2.12
N ASP A 656 -23.09 15.94 -2.15
CA ASP A 656 -22.29 16.74 -3.09
C ASP A 656 -21.72 15.93 -4.26
N PHE A 657 -21.79 14.58 -4.20
CA PHE A 657 -21.30 13.69 -5.25
C PHE A 657 -22.45 13.21 -6.14
N ASN A 658 -22.78 14.01 -7.15
CA ASN A 658 -23.77 13.67 -8.17
C ASN A 658 -23.10 13.06 -9.41
N ALA A 659 -23.40 11.80 -9.73
CA ALA A 659 -22.85 11.09 -10.88
C ALA A 659 -23.05 11.84 -12.22
N ASN A 660 -24.12 12.61 -12.38
CA ASN A 660 -24.34 13.41 -13.58
C ASN A 660 -23.49 14.68 -13.64
N ALA A 661 -23.10 15.25 -12.50
CA ALA A 661 -22.27 16.45 -12.45
C ALA A 661 -20.79 16.12 -12.68
N LEU A 662 -20.38 14.88 -12.36
CA LEU A 662 -19.02 14.37 -12.49
C LEU A 662 -18.90 13.34 -13.61
N SER A 663 -19.83 13.32 -14.57
CA SER A 663 -19.86 12.31 -15.65
C SER A 663 -18.63 12.33 -16.55
N ASP A 664 -17.95 13.47 -16.63
CA ASP A 664 -16.76 13.70 -17.46
C ASP A 664 -15.47 13.48 -16.67
N LEU A 665 -15.56 13.10 -15.38
CA LEU A 665 -14.39 12.74 -14.59
C LEU A 665 -13.94 11.34 -15.02
N GLU A 666 -12.80 11.25 -15.70
CA GLU A 666 -12.28 9.96 -16.18
C GLU A 666 -11.30 9.31 -15.19
N ARG A 667 -10.65 10.12 -14.36
CA ARG A 667 -9.58 9.70 -13.44
C ARG A 667 -9.44 10.70 -12.30
N VAL A 668 -8.97 10.21 -11.15
CA VAL A 668 -8.54 11.04 -10.01
C VAL A 668 -7.04 10.78 -9.74
N ARG A 669 -6.30 11.76 -9.20
CA ARG A 669 -4.99 11.49 -8.60
C ARG A 669 -5.13 11.43 -7.08
N SER A 670 -4.36 10.59 -6.39
CA SER A 670 -4.43 10.51 -4.92
C SER A 670 -4.15 11.85 -4.23
N ILE A 671 -3.32 12.71 -4.86
CA ILE A 671 -3.05 14.08 -4.41
C ILE A 671 -4.24 15.04 -4.56
N ASP A 672 -5.25 14.70 -5.36
CA ASP A 672 -6.44 15.52 -5.56
C ASP A 672 -7.46 15.36 -4.41
N ILE A 673 -7.28 14.36 -3.53
CA ILE A 673 -8.21 14.08 -2.43
C ILE A 673 -8.20 15.19 -1.38
N ALA A 674 -7.02 15.56 -0.84
CA ALA A 674 -6.91 16.65 0.14
C ALA A 674 -7.56 17.97 -0.33
N PRO A 675 -7.22 18.53 -1.51
CA PRO A 675 -7.85 19.76 -1.99
C PRO A 675 -9.35 19.60 -2.27
N THR A 676 -9.83 18.41 -2.64
CA THR A 676 -11.28 18.15 -2.78
C THR A 676 -12.00 18.26 -1.45
N ILE A 677 -11.45 17.68 -0.38
CA ILE A 677 -12.06 17.75 0.96
C ILE A 677 -12.02 19.18 1.53
N LEU A 678 -10.93 19.90 1.28
CA LEU A 678 -10.80 21.31 1.67
C LEU A 678 -11.84 22.19 0.95
N ASP A 679 -12.06 21.96 -0.35
CA ASP A 679 -13.06 22.66 -1.18
C ASP A 679 -14.49 22.38 -0.68
N LEU A 680 -14.83 21.11 -0.35
CA LEU A 680 -16.12 20.74 0.24
C LEU A 680 -16.41 21.44 1.57
N LEU A 681 -15.36 21.79 2.32
CA LEU A 681 -15.47 22.41 3.64
C LEU A 681 -15.26 23.93 3.62
N ASP A 682 -15.11 24.53 2.43
CA ASP A 682 -14.84 25.96 2.21
C ASP A 682 -13.57 26.43 2.96
N VAL A 683 -12.49 25.66 2.81
CA VAL A 683 -11.18 25.94 3.41
C VAL A 683 -10.12 26.04 2.31
N GLU A 684 -9.35 27.11 2.33
CA GLU A 684 -8.25 27.31 1.37
C GLU A 684 -7.12 26.29 1.60
N PRO A 685 -6.62 25.63 0.54
CA PRO A 685 -5.48 24.72 0.64
C PRO A 685 -4.18 25.41 1.09
N ALA A 686 -3.31 24.64 1.75
CA ALA A 686 -1.96 25.10 2.05
C ALA A 686 -1.15 25.31 0.74
N PRO A 687 -0.18 26.24 0.70
CA PRO A 687 0.67 26.45 -0.48
C PRO A 687 1.51 25.24 -0.90
N THR A 688 1.57 24.21 -0.06
CA THR A 688 2.29 22.96 -0.33
C THR A 688 1.48 21.94 -1.12
N VAL A 689 0.17 22.16 -1.28
CA VAL A 689 -0.73 21.25 -2.01
C VAL A 689 -0.43 21.34 -3.51
N GLU A 690 -0.19 20.20 -4.15
CA GLU A 690 0.08 20.06 -5.58
C GLU A 690 -1.15 19.57 -6.36
N GLY A 691 -2.07 18.86 -5.70
CA GLY A 691 -3.31 18.38 -6.31
C GLY A 691 -4.35 19.47 -6.56
N THR A 692 -5.42 19.10 -7.25
CA THR A 692 -6.55 20.00 -7.58
C THR A 692 -7.88 19.35 -7.24
N SER A 693 -8.80 20.09 -6.63
CA SER A 693 -10.17 19.61 -6.31
C SER A 693 -10.85 19.03 -7.55
N ILE A 694 -11.45 17.85 -7.43
CA ILE A 694 -12.13 17.18 -8.56
C ILE A 694 -13.33 17.99 -9.09
N PHE A 695 -13.94 18.82 -8.25
CA PHE A 695 -15.05 19.71 -8.66
C PHE A 695 -14.59 20.85 -9.56
N LYS A 696 -13.28 21.13 -9.57
CA LYS A 696 -12.65 22.12 -10.47
C LYS A 696 -12.12 21.45 -11.75
N GLN A 697 -12.02 20.13 -11.76
CA GLN A 697 -11.59 19.35 -12.93
C GLN A 697 -12.73 19.10 -13.93
N THR A 698 -13.99 19.15 -13.46
CA THR A 698 -15.19 18.91 -14.26
C THR A 698 -15.88 20.26 -14.51
N GLY A 699 -15.98 20.65 -15.79
CA GLY A 699 -16.53 21.95 -16.19
C GLY A 699 -15.51 22.94 -16.79
N SER A 700 -14.22 22.59 -16.84
CA SER A 700 -13.22 23.36 -17.58
C SER A 700 -13.06 22.81 -19.01
N ASN A 701 -13.89 23.30 -19.93
CA ASN A 701 -13.37 23.69 -21.25
C ASN A 701 -12.47 24.93 -21.13
N ASP A 702 -11.86 25.15 -19.96
CA ASP A 702 -11.06 26.30 -19.67
C ASP A 702 -9.64 25.97 -20.09
N PHE A 703 -9.24 26.68 -21.13
CA PHE A 703 -7.99 26.56 -21.84
C PHE A 703 -6.77 26.45 -20.89
N GLU A 704 -6.79 27.18 -19.78
CA GLU A 704 -5.73 27.20 -18.76
C GLU A 704 -5.53 25.82 -18.09
N THR A 705 -6.61 25.11 -17.75
CA THR A 705 -6.52 23.77 -17.11
C THR A 705 -6.03 22.71 -18.10
N ALA A 706 -6.36 22.84 -19.38
CA ALA A 706 -5.81 21.99 -20.43
C ALA A 706 -4.31 22.29 -20.67
N LEU A 707 -3.91 23.55 -20.54
CA LEU A 707 -2.51 23.98 -20.65
C LEU A 707 -1.67 23.44 -19.49
N GLU A 708 -2.15 23.55 -18.25
CA GLU A 708 -1.47 23.02 -17.06
C GLU A 708 -1.24 21.50 -17.16
N ARG A 709 -2.27 20.74 -17.59
CA ARG A 709 -2.14 19.28 -17.82
C ARG A 709 -1.13 18.93 -18.91
N LEU A 710 -1.06 19.75 -19.96
CA LEU A 710 -0.13 19.55 -21.07
C LEU A 710 1.31 19.91 -20.67
N GLU A 711 1.50 20.98 -19.89
CA GLU A 711 2.80 21.35 -19.33
C GLU A 711 3.36 20.26 -18.42
N ASP A 712 2.55 19.72 -17.50
CA ASP A 712 2.94 18.60 -16.62
C ASP A 712 3.35 17.36 -17.44
N TYR A 713 2.56 17.01 -18.46
CA TYR A 713 2.83 15.87 -19.34
C TYR A 713 4.14 16.03 -20.13
N VAL A 714 4.36 17.21 -20.72
CA VAL A 714 5.57 17.53 -21.49
C VAL A 714 6.81 17.57 -20.60
N LEU A 715 6.70 18.14 -19.39
CA LEU A 715 7.79 18.14 -18.42
C LEU A 715 8.17 16.71 -18.01
N GLY A 716 7.19 15.82 -17.83
CA GLY A 716 7.43 14.40 -17.59
C GLY A 716 8.26 13.73 -18.70
N ILE A 717 7.93 13.98 -19.97
CA ILE A 717 8.66 13.41 -21.12
C ILE A 717 10.09 13.98 -21.24
N VAL A 718 10.26 15.28 -21.05
CA VAL A 718 11.55 15.97 -21.19
C VAL A 718 12.52 15.53 -20.08
N ASP A 719 12.03 15.30 -18.87
CA ASP A 719 12.86 14.87 -17.74
C ASP A 719 13.25 13.38 -17.81
N ASP A 720 12.44 12.54 -18.45
CA ASP A 720 12.77 11.14 -18.75
C ASP A 720 13.85 10.99 -19.84
N ASN A 721 14.19 12.07 -20.57
CA ASN A 721 15.21 12.05 -21.62
C ASN A 721 16.15 13.28 -21.59
N PRO A 722 17.24 13.24 -20.80
CA PRO A 722 18.09 14.40 -20.48
C PRO A 722 18.90 15.01 -21.65
N LEU A 723 18.72 14.53 -22.89
CA LEU A 723 19.32 15.10 -24.10
C LEU A 723 18.55 16.32 -24.66
N LEU A 724 17.33 16.60 -24.17
CA LEU A 724 16.43 17.66 -24.67
C LEU A 724 16.65 19.06 -24.02
N LEU A 725 17.85 19.33 -23.50
CA LEU A 725 18.12 20.50 -22.63
C LEU A 725 17.92 21.88 -23.30
N SER A 726 17.03 22.66 -22.70
CA SER A 726 16.82 24.11 -22.73
C SER A 726 16.37 24.78 -24.03
N GLY A 727 16.73 24.28 -25.22
CA GLY A 727 16.32 24.89 -26.49
C GLY A 727 14.92 24.45 -26.94
N VAL A 728 14.66 23.15 -26.84
CA VAL A 728 13.41 22.53 -27.29
C VAL A 728 12.25 22.85 -26.35
N ARG A 729 12.51 22.97 -25.04
CA ARG A 729 11.51 23.29 -24.01
C ARG A 729 10.83 24.65 -24.25
N ASP A 730 11.61 25.70 -24.44
CA ASP A 730 11.08 27.06 -24.64
C ASP A 730 10.35 27.17 -25.99
N GLU A 731 10.84 26.48 -27.03
CA GLU A 731 10.23 26.45 -28.36
C GLU A 731 8.92 25.66 -28.39
N ILE A 732 8.84 24.56 -27.62
CA ILE A 732 7.63 23.77 -27.37
C ILE A 732 6.58 24.60 -26.62
N ILE A 733 6.96 25.24 -25.51
CA ILE A 733 6.06 26.08 -24.70
C ILE A 733 5.55 27.29 -25.51
N ASP A 734 6.42 27.98 -26.24
CA ASP A 734 6.02 29.11 -27.11
C ASP A 734 5.10 28.66 -28.26
N THR A 735 5.35 27.48 -28.82
CA THR A 735 4.50 26.89 -29.87
C THR A 735 3.13 26.49 -29.33
N PHE A 736 3.05 26.00 -28.09
CA PHE A 736 1.78 25.63 -27.46
C PHE A 736 0.95 26.83 -26.99
N ASN A 737 1.60 27.87 -26.48
CA ASN A 737 0.95 29.16 -26.22
C ASN A 737 0.33 29.76 -27.49
N PHE A 738 0.96 29.55 -28.65
CA PHE A 738 0.43 29.98 -29.95
C PHE A 738 -0.74 29.09 -30.46
N LEU A 739 -0.69 27.77 -30.24
CA LEU A 739 -1.78 26.85 -30.61
C LEU A 739 -3.05 27.07 -29.77
N GLY A 740 -2.88 27.48 -28.52
CA GLY A 740 -3.93 27.80 -27.59
C GLY A 740 -4.85 28.96 -27.98
N GLU A 741 -4.37 29.87 -28.83
CA GLU A 741 -5.20 30.95 -29.37
C GLU A 741 -6.18 30.48 -30.47
N ILE A 742 -6.03 29.24 -30.98
CA ILE A 742 -6.63 28.83 -32.26
C ILE A 742 -7.65 27.69 -32.13
N ASP A 743 -7.41 26.63 -31.33
CA ASP A 743 -8.37 25.51 -31.17
C ASP A 743 -8.10 24.59 -29.94
N PRO A 744 -8.96 24.58 -28.91
CA PRO A 744 -8.84 23.70 -27.74
C PRO A 744 -8.87 22.20 -28.06
N THR A 745 -9.52 21.80 -29.16
CA THR A 745 -9.67 20.39 -29.57
C THR A 745 -8.35 19.79 -30.05
N ALA A 746 -7.39 20.63 -30.46
CA ALA A 746 -6.07 20.18 -30.88
C ALA A 746 -5.22 19.69 -29.69
N ILE A 747 -5.42 20.27 -28.50
CA ILE A 747 -4.67 19.94 -27.27
C ILE A 747 -5.04 18.54 -26.76
N GLU A 748 -6.34 18.21 -26.72
CA GLU A 748 -6.80 16.86 -26.32
C GLU A 748 -6.32 15.76 -27.27
N ASN A 749 -6.19 16.05 -28.57
CA ASN A 749 -5.68 15.07 -29.53
C ASN A 749 -4.18 14.81 -29.36
N ILE A 750 -3.42 15.78 -28.82
CA ILE A 750 -1.98 15.65 -28.55
C ILE A 750 -1.75 14.87 -27.24
N LEU A 751 -2.55 15.11 -26.21
CA LEU A 751 -2.53 14.33 -24.95
C LEU A 751 -2.83 12.83 -25.16
N ASN A 752 -3.49 12.48 -26.26
CA ASN A 752 -3.83 11.10 -26.63
C ASN A 752 -2.74 10.39 -27.49
N LEU A 753 -1.61 11.05 -27.77
CA LEU A 753 -0.47 10.43 -28.44
C LEU A 753 0.46 9.80 -27.41
N ASP A 754 0.94 8.58 -27.69
CA ASP A 754 1.96 7.90 -26.86
C ASP A 754 3.32 8.64 -26.94
N GLY A 755 4.11 8.60 -25.85
CA GLY A 755 5.38 9.31 -25.70
C GLY A 755 6.40 8.97 -26.79
N ASP A 756 6.45 7.71 -27.24
CA ASP A 756 7.31 7.27 -28.34
C ASP A 756 6.93 7.90 -29.69
N ARG A 757 5.67 8.26 -29.89
CA ARG A 757 5.19 8.90 -31.13
C ARG A 757 5.50 10.39 -31.15
N LEU A 758 5.48 11.03 -29.99
CA LEU A 758 5.90 12.44 -29.83
C LEU A 758 7.41 12.59 -30.06
N LEU A 759 8.22 11.66 -29.54
CA LEU A 759 9.68 11.65 -29.75
C LEU A 759 10.08 11.51 -31.23
N ASN A 760 9.40 10.63 -31.99
CA ASN A 760 9.66 10.45 -33.42
C ASN A 760 9.31 11.70 -34.27
N VAL A 761 8.39 12.55 -33.82
CA VAL A 761 8.05 13.82 -34.50
C VAL A 761 9.12 14.88 -34.25
N VAL A 762 9.77 14.84 -33.09
CA VAL A 762 10.82 15.79 -32.69
C VAL A 762 12.19 15.42 -33.28
N ASP A 763 12.49 14.13 -33.43
CA ASP A 763 13.80 13.67 -33.94
C ASP A 763 14.03 13.93 -35.45
N ASP A 764 12.98 14.02 -36.27
CA ASP A 764 13.11 14.15 -37.74
C ASP A 764 13.15 15.61 -38.27
N TRP A 765 13.21 16.63 -37.40
CA TRP A 765 13.22 18.06 -37.78
C TRP A 765 12.13 18.41 -38.81
N ILE A 766 10.94 17.82 -38.64
CA ILE A 766 9.77 18.09 -39.46
C ILE A 766 9.32 19.52 -39.14
N THR A 767 9.20 20.38 -40.14
CA THR A 767 8.78 21.77 -39.89
C THR A 767 7.32 21.80 -39.44
N LEU A 768 6.98 22.72 -38.54
CA LEU A 768 5.65 22.89 -37.93
C LEU A 768 4.50 22.90 -38.96
N ASP A 769 4.75 23.44 -40.17
CA ASP A 769 3.81 23.46 -41.28
C ASP A 769 3.48 22.05 -41.82
N GLN A 770 4.39 21.09 -41.73
CA GLN A 770 4.18 19.71 -42.18
C GLN A 770 3.31 18.92 -41.18
N VAL A 771 3.48 19.16 -39.88
CA VAL A 771 2.63 18.56 -38.81
C VAL A 771 1.19 19.06 -38.92
N ILE A 772 1.02 20.37 -39.13
CA ILE A 772 -0.30 21.00 -39.37
C ILE A 772 -0.97 20.44 -40.63
N ASN A 773 -0.22 20.17 -41.69
CA ASN A 773 -0.77 19.58 -42.91
C ASN A 773 -1.19 18.11 -42.73
N VAL A 774 -0.47 17.33 -41.92
CA VAL A 774 -0.83 15.93 -41.61
C VAL A 774 -2.09 15.86 -40.74
N ALA A 775 -2.18 16.70 -39.70
CA ALA A 775 -3.35 16.78 -38.82
C ALA A 775 -4.61 17.23 -39.58
N ASN A 776 -4.50 18.27 -40.41
CA ASN A 776 -5.61 18.75 -41.24
C ASN A 776 -6.05 17.74 -42.31
N LEU A 777 -5.10 16.98 -42.88
CA LEU A 777 -5.41 15.93 -43.86
C LEU A 777 -6.18 14.77 -43.22
N ALA A 778 -5.78 14.34 -42.02
CA ALA A 778 -6.48 13.30 -41.26
C ALA A 778 -7.93 13.68 -40.94
N THR A 779 -8.17 14.93 -40.54
CA THR A 779 -9.49 15.48 -40.26
C THR A 779 -10.36 15.60 -41.52
N SER A 780 -9.76 15.95 -42.67
CA SER A 780 -10.48 16.09 -43.94
C SER A 780 -10.94 14.78 -44.57
N LEU A 781 -10.33 13.65 -44.19
CA LEU A 781 -10.62 12.31 -44.73
C LEU A 781 -11.67 11.54 -43.92
N GLY A 782 -12.12 12.06 -42.78
CA GLY A 782 -13.28 11.55 -42.04
C GLY A 782 -13.16 10.08 -41.57
N GLN A 783 -11.95 9.59 -41.33
CA GLN A 783 -11.71 8.26 -40.77
C GLN A 783 -10.79 8.37 -39.56
N GLY A 784 -11.36 8.21 -38.36
CA GLY A 784 -10.59 7.83 -37.18
C GLY A 784 -9.96 6.46 -37.44
N SER A 785 -8.66 6.34 -37.17
CA SER A 785 -7.75 5.25 -37.59
C SER A 785 -7.16 5.44 -38.99
N LEU A 786 -5.94 5.99 -39.03
CA LEU A 786 -5.03 5.78 -40.15
C LEU A 786 -3.68 5.28 -39.61
N LEU A 787 -3.37 4.01 -39.85
CA LEU A 787 -2.01 3.47 -39.86
C LEU A 787 -1.24 4.16 -41.00
N LEU A 788 -0.39 5.12 -40.68
CA LEU A 788 0.56 5.68 -41.64
C LEU A 788 1.84 4.83 -41.61
N GLY A 789 2.11 4.10 -42.70
CA GLY A 789 3.36 3.37 -42.89
C GLY A 789 4.48 4.26 -43.45
N GLU A 790 5.74 3.83 -43.24
CA GLU A 790 7.00 4.48 -43.65
C GLU A 790 7.02 5.08 -45.07
N GLU A 791 6.25 4.54 -46.02
CA GLU A 791 6.20 5.05 -47.40
C GLU A 791 5.51 6.42 -47.52
N ALA A 792 4.57 6.77 -46.64
CA ALA A 792 3.89 8.07 -46.66
C ALA A 792 4.77 9.20 -46.12
N ILE A 793 5.59 8.90 -45.11
CA ILE A 793 6.54 9.84 -44.50
C ILE A 793 7.68 10.16 -45.50
N ASN A 794 8.17 9.16 -46.22
CA ASN A 794 9.21 9.33 -47.24
C ASN A 794 8.75 10.09 -48.51
N ALA A 795 7.45 10.17 -48.79
CA ALA A 795 6.93 10.96 -49.91
C ALA A 795 6.90 12.47 -49.62
N ILE A 796 6.88 12.86 -48.34
CA ILE A 796 6.76 14.25 -47.88
C ILE A 796 8.13 14.91 -47.67
N SER A 797 9.17 14.11 -47.36
CA SER A 797 10.53 14.59 -47.13
C SER A 797 11.29 15.09 -48.38
N GLY A 798 10.66 15.03 -49.57
CA GLY A 798 11.31 15.33 -50.85
C GLY A 798 10.94 16.66 -51.55
N ILE A 799 10.04 17.48 -50.99
CA ILE A 799 9.49 18.65 -51.71
C ILE A 799 10.00 19.95 -51.08
N SER A 800 10.77 20.74 -51.83
CA SER A 800 11.23 22.07 -51.40
C SER A 800 10.11 23.12 -51.50
N ASP A 801 10.12 24.10 -50.58
CA ASP A 801 9.12 25.16 -50.34
C ASP A 801 8.54 25.89 -51.56
N LEU A 802 9.21 25.88 -52.71
CA LEU A 802 8.74 26.58 -53.91
C LEU A 802 7.71 25.81 -54.74
N GLU A 803 7.52 24.51 -54.51
CA GLU A 803 6.57 23.67 -55.29
C GLU A 803 5.22 23.45 -54.60
N ALA A 804 5.12 23.64 -53.28
CA ALA A 804 3.89 23.43 -52.50
C ALA A 804 2.75 24.38 -52.92
N SER A 805 3.07 25.65 -53.21
CA SER A 805 2.09 26.66 -53.65
C SER A 805 1.46 26.30 -55.01
N THR A 806 2.23 25.72 -55.93
CA THR A 806 1.76 25.38 -57.28
C THR A 806 0.97 24.06 -57.31
N ALA A 807 1.24 23.13 -56.38
CA ALA A 807 0.51 21.88 -56.23
C ALA A 807 -0.91 22.09 -55.65
N ILE A 808 -1.05 23.05 -54.71
CA ILE A 808 -2.33 23.38 -54.07
C ILE A 808 -3.30 24.06 -55.06
N GLU A 809 -2.83 24.93 -55.96
CA GLU A 809 -3.67 25.47 -57.04
C GLU A 809 -4.02 24.42 -58.11
N GLY A 810 -3.16 23.42 -58.34
CA GLY A 810 -3.40 22.33 -59.29
C GLY A 810 -4.40 21.27 -58.82
N MET A 811 -4.47 20.99 -57.50
CA MET A 811 -5.39 20.00 -56.92
C MET A 811 -6.82 20.52 -56.79
N ASN A 812 -7.00 21.81 -56.53
CA ASN A 812 -8.33 22.45 -56.51
C ASN A 812 -9.02 22.45 -57.89
N ALA A 813 -8.27 22.29 -58.99
CA ALA A 813 -8.83 22.18 -60.34
C ALA A 813 -9.22 20.74 -60.75
N ARG A 814 -8.87 19.71 -59.97
CA ARG A 814 -9.12 18.29 -60.33
C ARG A 814 -10.19 17.57 -59.51
N THR A 815 -10.69 18.17 -58.43
CA THR A 815 -11.74 17.59 -57.58
C THR A 815 -13.16 17.80 -58.10
N SER A 816 -13.36 18.48 -59.24
CA SER A 816 -14.70 18.68 -59.82
C SER A 816 -15.18 17.55 -60.75
N ASN A 817 -14.46 16.44 -60.88
CA ASN A 817 -14.87 15.32 -61.73
C ASN A 817 -14.45 13.98 -61.12
N PHE A 818 -15.20 13.43 -60.15
CA PHE A 818 -15.40 11.97 -60.05
C PHE A 818 -16.59 11.69 -59.13
N THR A 819 -17.78 11.72 -59.72
CA THR A 819 -18.98 11.04 -59.20
C THR A 819 -18.94 9.55 -59.56
N LEU A 820 -19.32 8.72 -58.59
CA LEU A 820 -19.97 7.41 -58.69
C LEU A 820 -19.26 6.28 -59.46
N ALA A 821 -18.82 5.26 -58.71
CA ALA A 821 -19.36 3.90 -58.77
C ALA A 821 -18.97 3.13 -57.51
#